data_AF-A0AAX0YY93-F1
#
_entry.id   AF-A0AAX0YY93-F1
#
_cell.length_a   1.000
_cell.length_b   1.000
_cell.length_c   1.000
_cell.angle_alpha   90.00
_cell.angle_beta   90.00
_cell.angle_gamma   90.00
#
_symmetry.space_group_name_H-M   'P 1'
#
loop_
_entity.id
_entity.type
_entity.pdbx_description
1 polymer ?
#
loop_
_entity_poly.entity_id
_entity_poly.type
_entity_poly.pdbx_seq_one_letter_code
_entity_poly.pdbx_strand_id
1 'polypeptide(L)'
;MKKGINKTKVAGIIAGFLLAGSAAQVQAAPAHNKNVIGYLTQWEAWKGTSAGFSVKGEATHLNVDMDIYSILNFSFFGVAKDGTLHSGDLRNKDINKPDSVQEPGPLLHPDVYSSWDFHILWGELEYIHQYPVNEPWDAENLAKVTAQGFVKSGKGWRHEPTGIEGNMPIPLKKEGGAPGLIDLANQKGVKVMASLGGWSMSKHFPEMAADPVKKERFLNDLDKLMALGFHGIDIDWEYPGFGGMNFAGDPADFANFEQLMEDIRKRIGPDKLLTAAFSASTAKLEGFNWPRLVKSMDYFNMMTYDLNGGWSNVTAHNAPLYPYPEEEYAGLDLDTLRIWMAEKGIPSEKINFGAAFYGRGVQTTEAEAYLGAPTDKRMYTMSVDGPLLTAVDVDNWKEFEGSPNYNYIVKTPGWEHKWDASAEVPYAVKGKYFLSYDDVPSMKKKAQYIVDHDLGGVIVWQVHGDIKCEGTFINHGTKLKECTKLSSPLAEAIDDVFSADITPNAAPELTVPATQAAQSGETISFSVSAIDADGDSLSFSSPEAQITDNGNGTATVTYTAPNTATDMVTSVMIKVTDGRKSVTKSVVVNVKGSGVVENTAPVLTAPATVAVESGQDVVISVAATDAEGDNLTYSSSIGQVVATASGADITVTAPITTEDVTLTVVVTVTDGQASVQQTVVVNVTGQAAGGDTWSPTTEYSGGDSVIYNGITYVAQWWTKGETPGTAAVWVEETTGEIGNWSANKAYVAGNEVIFEGNNYRAKWWTKGNQPGDVNGPWERI
;
A
#
# COMPACT_ATOMS: atom_id res chain seq x y z
N MET A 1 53.07 -18.26 2.06
CA MET A 1 53.31 -17.15 3.01
C MET A 1 52.01 -16.34 3.04
N LYS A 2 51.22 -16.48 4.13
CA LYS A 2 50.99 -15.45 5.19
C LYS A 2 50.38 -14.16 4.62
N LYS A 3 49.29 -13.54 5.09
CA LYS A 3 48.35 -13.60 6.25
C LYS A 3 47.16 -12.67 5.83
N GLY A 4 45.88 -12.86 6.21
CA GLY A 4 45.27 -12.55 7.52
C GLY A 4 45.22 -11.04 7.81
N ILE A 5 44.18 -10.36 8.33
CA ILE A 5 43.00 -10.70 9.16
C ILE A 5 42.12 -9.41 9.35
N ASN A 6 40.79 -9.61 9.46
CA ASN A 6 39.69 -8.87 10.16
C ASN A 6 39.51 -7.34 10.19
N LYS A 7 38.23 -6.92 10.08
CA LYS A 7 37.34 -6.52 11.20
C LYS A 7 35.82 -6.57 10.84
N THR A 8 35.16 -7.61 11.38
CA THR A 8 33.80 -7.72 11.97
C THR A 8 32.71 -6.64 11.79
N LYS A 9 31.51 -7.14 11.42
CA LYS A 9 30.16 -6.92 12.01
C LYS A 9 29.87 -5.58 12.72
N VAL A 10 28.90 -4.81 12.21
CA VAL A 10 27.64 -4.39 12.87
C VAL A 10 26.71 -3.81 11.79
N ALA A 11 25.59 -4.49 11.50
CA ALA A 11 24.30 -3.95 11.04
C ALA A 11 23.40 -5.15 10.68
N GLY A 12 23.00 -5.89 11.72
CA GLY A 12 21.88 -6.81 11.66
C GLY A 12 20.77 -6.29 12.57
N ILE A 13 19.54 -6.69 12.25
CA ILE A 13 18.30 -6.60 13.06
C ILE A 13 17.52 -5.29 12.91
N ILE A 14 16.68 -5.19 11.85
CA ILE A 14 15.24 -4.81 11.78
C ILE A 14 14.85 -5.19 10.33
N ALA A 15 14.17 -6.28 9.96
CA ALA A 15 12.77 -6.63 10.16
C ALA A 15 12.56 -8.08 9.65
N GLY A 16 13.14 -9.06 10.33
CA GLY A 16 12.99 -10.47 9.98
C GLY A 16 12.95 -11.29 11.25
N PHE A 17 11.73 -11.54 11.73
CA PHE A 17 11.24 -12.74 12.43
C PHE A 17 10.06 -12.40 13.35
N LEU A 18 8.88 -12.81 12.91
CA LEU A 18 7.76 -13.44 13.63
C LEU A 18 6.75 -13.79 12.52
N LEU A 19 6.48 -15.03 12.08
CA LEU A 19 6.81 -16.37 12.50
C LEU A 19 6.80 -17.27 11.25
N ALA A 20 7.96 -17.82 10.90
CA ALA A 20 8.01 -19.11 10.22
C ALA A 20 7.93 -20.17 11.32
N GLY A 21 6.73 -20.64 11.62
CA GLY A 21 6.45 -21.81 12.44
C GLY A 21 5.51 -22.70 11.64
N SER A 22 5.96 -23.93 11.34
CA SER A 22 5.19 -25.07 10.81
C SER A 22 4.01 -24.72 9.89
N ALA A 23 4.15 -25.04 8.61
CA ALA A 23 3.03 -25.14 7.67
C ALA A 23 1.93 -26.06 8.24
N ALA A 24 0.95 -25.45 8.92
CA ALA A 24 -0.40 -25.95 9.07
C ALA A 24 -1.22 -25.19 8.03
N GLN A 25 -1.92 -25.94 7.18
CA GLN A 25 -2.72 -25.43 6.07
C GLN A 25 -3.70 -24.36 6.57
N VAL A 26 -3.50 -23.11 6.16
CA VAL A 26 -4.63 -22.17 6.12
C VAL A 26 -5.51 -22.67 4.97
N GLN A 27 -6.60 -23.37 5.28
CA GLN A 27 -7.62 -23.61 4.27
C GLN A 27 -8.89 -22.89 4.67
N ALA A 28 -9.17 -21.81 3.95
CA ALA A 28 -10.49 -21.24 3.84
C ALA A 28 -10.68 -20.73 2.40
N ALA A 29 -11.88 -20.99 1.89
CA ALA A 29 -12.40 -20.86 0.52
C ALA A 29 -11.66 -21.63 -0.61
N PRO A 30 -12.42 -22.35 -1.47
CA PRO A 30 -13.81 -22.75 -1.29
C PRO A 30 -13.92 -23.94 -0.33
N ALA A 31 -15.13 -24.19 0.19
CA ALA A 31 -15.41 -25.35 1.03
C ALA A 31 -15.29 -26.68 0.27
N HIS A 32 -15.19 -26.62 -1.06
CA HIS A 32 -15.11 -27.74 -1.97
C HIS A 32 -13.73 -27.95 -2.59
N ASN A 33 -13.50 -29.14 -3.14
CA ASN A 33 -12.25 -29.52 -3.78
C ASN A 33 -12.15 -29.13 -5.27
N LYS A 34 -13.18 -28.52 -5.84
CA LYS A 34 -13.19 -28.00 -7.21
C LYS A 34 -12.64 -26.57 -7.27
N ASN A 35 -12.09 -26.18 -8.41
CA ASN A 35 -11.74 -24.79 -8.67
C ASN A 35 -12.98 -23.99 -9.07
N VAL A 36 -13.10 -22.77 -8.55
CA VAL A 36 -13.98 -21.75 -9.10
C VAL A 36 -13.12 -20.53 -9.37
N ILE A 37 -12.79 -20.32 -10.64
CA ILE A 37 -11.84 -19.29 -11.09
C ILE A 37 -12.63 -18.12 -11.69
N GLY A 38 -12.54 -16.94 -11.11
CA GLY A 38 -13.31 -15.78 -11.55
C GLY A 38 -12.45 -14.72 -12.25
N TYR A 39 -12.86 -14.26 -13.44
CA TYR A 39 -12.27 -13.04 -14.02
C TYR A 39 -12.85 -11.78 -13.38
N LEU A 40 -11.97 -10.97 -12.77
CA LEU A 40 -12.27 -9.65 -12.24
C LEU A 40 -11.60 -8.60 -13.13
N THR A 41 -12.39 -7.75 -13.75
CA THR A 41 -11.89 -6.80 -14.76
C THR A 41 -11.75 -5.38 -14.22
N GLN A 42 -10.77 -4.65 -14.75
CA GLN A 42 -10.49 -3.25 -14.36
C GLN A 42 -11.60 -2.27 -14.76
N TRP A 43 -12.35 -2.57 -15.82
CA TRP A 43 -13.27 -1.60 -16.42
C TRP A 43 -14.71 -1.67 -15.92
N GLU A 44 -15.17 -2.79 -15.35
CA GLU A 44 -16.56 -2.90 -14.88
C GLU A 44 -16.85 -1.92 -13.76
N ALA A 45 -15.84 -1.57 -12.95
CA ALA A 45 -15.95 -0.56 -11.89
C ALA A 45 -16.37 0.84 -12.41
N TRP A 46 -16.14 1.14 -13.71
CA TRP A 46 -16.60 2.37 -14.34
C TRP A 46 -18.09 2.39 -14.64
N LYS A 47 -18.71 1.22 -14.78
CA LYS A 47 -20.07 1.05 -15.23
C LYS A 47 -21.06 1.27 -14.08
N GLY A 48 -22.29 1.63 -14.43
CA GLY A 48 -23.37 1.91 -13.48
C GLY A 48 -24.70 1.34 -13.98
N THR A 49 -25.80 2.07 -13.74
CA THR A 49 -27.17 1.60 -14.01
C THR A 49 -27.45 1.18 -15.44
N SER A 50 -26.79 1.78 -16.44
CA SER A 50 -26.95 1.38 -17.85
C SER A 50 -26.37 0.01 -18.17
N ALA A 51 -25.53 -0.56 -17.30
CA ALA A 51 -24.84 -1.83 -17.51
C ALA A 51 -25.28 -2.95 -16.54
N GLY A 52 -26.43 -2.79 -15.87
CA GLY A 52 -26.99 -3.80 -14.97
C GLY A 52 -26.61 -3.66 -13.49
N PHE A 53 -25.70 -2.76 -13.17
CA PHE A 53 -25.31 -2.41 -11.80
C PHE A 53 -26.25 -1.39 -11.17
N SER A 54 -26.23 -1.25 -9.86
CA SER A 54 -27.00 -0.27 -9.09
C SER A 54 -26.29 1.08 -9.04
N VAL A 55 -24.96 1.09 -8.95
CA VAL A 55 -24.14 2.30 -8.85
C VAL A 55 -22.74 2.10 -9.43
N LYS A 56 -22.11 3.20 -9.86
CA LYS A 56 -20.69 3.19 -10.24
C LYS A 56 -19.80 2.85 -9.05
N GLY A 57 -18.83 1.96 -9.26
CA GLY A 57 -17.94 1.45 -8.21
C GLY A 57 -18.46 0.24 -7.44
N GLU A 58 -19.63 -0.30 -7.82
CA GLU A 58 -20.16 -1.57 -7.31
C GLU A 58 -19.39 -2.76 -7.88
N ALA A 59 -19.06 -2.78 -9.18
CA ALA A 59 -18.35 -3.90 -9.79
C ALA A 59 -16.83 -3.84 -9.50
N THR A 60 -16.47 -4.11 -8.24
CA THR A 60 -15.08 -4.15 -7.73
C THR A 60 -14.85 -5.42 -6.90
N HIS A 61 -13.65 -5.60 -6.36
CA HIS A 61 -13.31 -6.75 -5.51
C HIS A 61 -14.08 -6.81 -4.19
N LEU A 62 -14.63 -5.69 -3.73
CA LEU A 62 -15.45 -5.65 -2.51
C LEU A 62 -16.82 -6.30 -2.70
N ASN A 63 -17.27 -6.50 -3.95
CA ASN A 63 -18.52 -7.18 -4.28
C ASN A 63 -18.25 -8.46 -5.06
N VAL A 64 -17.34 -9.27 -4.53
CA VAL A 64 -17.10 -10.65 -4.94
C VAL A 64 -17.29 -11.52 -3.71
N ASP A 65 -18.12 -12.56 -3.81
CA ASP A 65 -18.27 -13.53 -2.73
C ASP A 65 -17.04 -14.45 -2.70
N MET A 66 -16.03 -14.03 -1.93
CA MET A 66 -14.75 -14.73 -1.80
C MET A 66 -14.88 -16.13 -1.21
N ASP A 67 -16.03 -16.48 -0.61
CA ASP A 67 -16.23 -17.82 -0.05
C ASP A 67 -16.52 -18.86 -1.16
N ILE A 68 -16.94 -18.41 -2.34
CA ILE A 68 -17.21 -19.23 -3.54
C ILE A 68 -15.94 -19.43 -4.41
N TYR A 69 -15.12 -18.39 -4.57
CA TYR A 69 -14.00 -18.42 -5.52
C TYR A 69 -12.73 -19.01 -4.88
N SER A 70 -12.07 -19.94 -5.58
CA SER A 70 -10.72 -20.41 -5.21
C SER A 70 -9.62 -19.50 -5.76
N ILE A 71 -9.85 -18.94 -6.95
CA ILE A 71 -8.89 -18.13 -7.68
C ILE A 71 -9.62 -16.95 -8.33
N LEU A 72 -9.03 -15.76 -8.29
CA LEU A 72 -9.46 -14.60 -9.07
C LEU A 72 -8.37 -14.18 -10.05
N ASN A 73 -8.72 -14.08 -11.32
CA ASN A 73 -7.86 -13.53 -12.37
C ASN A 73 -8.11 -12.03 -12.47
N PHE A 74 -7.13 -11.21 -12.08
CA PHE A 74 -7.19 -9.77 -12.30
C PHE A 74 -6.86 -9.47 -13.75
N SER A 75 -7.86 -8.96 -14.47
CA SER A 75 -7.84 -8.81 -15.92
C SER A 75 -7.89 -7.34 -16.34
N PHE A 76 -6.96 -6.88 -17.17
CA PHE A 76 -5.81 -7.57 -17.74
C PHE A 76 -4.60 -6.64 -17.76
N PHE A 77 -3.42 -7.25 -17.84
CA PHE A 77 -2.22 -6.60 -18.35
C PHE A 77 -2.04 -6.95 -19.82
N GLY A 78 -1.62 -6.01 -20.66
CA GLY A 78 -1.35 -6.26 -22.08
C GLY A 78 0.14 -6.35 -22.37
N VAL A 79 0.49 -6.89 -23.56
CA VAL A 79 1.87 -6.97 -24.06
C VAL A 79 2.11 -5.85 -25.08
N ALA A 80 3.13 -5.03 -24.84
CA ALA A 80 3.55 -4.00 -25.78
C ALA A 80 4.52 -4.54 -26.85
N LYS A 81 4.67 -3.80 -27.95
CA LYS A 81 5.51 -4.16 -29.11
C LYS A 81 6.99 -4.46 -28.77
N ASP A 82 7.47 -3.97 -27.63
CA ASP A 82 8.85 -4.12 -27.18
C ASP A 82 9.05 -5.27 -26.17
N GLY A 83 7.98 -6.00 -25.84
CA GLY A 83 7.93 -7.11 -24.90
C GLY A 83 7.55 -6.73 -23.46
N THR A 84 7.43 -5.45 -23.11
CA THR A 84 7.02 -5.04 -21.76
C THR A 84 5.51 -5.22 -21.54
N LEU A 85 5.12 -5.36 -20.27
CA LEU A 85 3.73 -5.37 -19.84
C LEU A 85 3.21 -3.95 -19.56
N HIS A 86 1.91 -3.74 -19.77
CA HIS A 86 1.24 -2.48 -19.42
C HIS A 86 -0.16 -2.72 -18.85
N SER A 87 -0.71 -1.73 -18.15
CA SER A 87 -2.09 -1.75 -17.64
C SER A 87 -3.12 -1.85 -18.77
N GLY A 88 -4.20 -2.60 -18.55
CA GLY A 88 -5.32 -2.70 -19.47
C GLY A 88 -6.05 -1.37 -19.70
N ASP A 89 -5.99 -0.43 -18.75
CA ASP A 89 -6.53 0.93 -18.92
C ASP A 89 -5.81 1.72 -20.04
N LEU A 90 -4.60 1.28 -20.42
CA LEU A 90 -3.77 1.84 -21.49
C LEU A 90 -3.86 1.07 -22.80
N ARG A 91 -4.82 0.15 -22.93
CA ARG A 91 -5.08 -0.54 -24.20
C ARG A 91 -5.24 0.48 -25.32
N ASN A 92 -4.50 0.29 -26.40
CA ASN A 92 -4.68 1.04 -27.62
C ASN A 92 -6.08 0.76 -28.20
N LYS A 93 -6.94 1.79 -28.20
CA LYS A 93 -8.32 1.69 -28.68
C LYS A 93 -8.41 1.48 -30.19
N ASP A 94 -7.36 1.83 -30.92
CA ASP A 94 -7.24 1.68 -32.38
C ASP A 94 -6.52 0.39 -32.77
N ILE A 95 -6.25 -0.53 -31.83
CA ILE A 95 -5.48 -1.75 -32.10
C ILE A 95 -6.13 -2.65 -33.16
N ASN A 96 -7.45 -2.47 -33.38
CA ASN A 96 -8.27 -3.06 -34.45
C ASN A 96 -7.90 -2.62 -35.88
N LYS A 97 -7.09 -1.58 -36.02
CA LYS A 97 -6.68 -1.07 -37.33
C LYS A 97 -5.41 -1.80 -37.79
N PRO A 98 -5.27 -2.05 -39.11
CA PRO A 98 -4.00 -2.48 -39.68
C PRO A 98 -2.86 -1.56 -39.23
N ASP A 99 -1.67 -2.15 -39.00
CA ASP A 99 -0.44 -1.47 -38.58
C ASP A 99 -0.44 -0.77 -37.21
N SER A 100 -1.57 -0.69 -36.52
CA SER A 100 -1.62 -0.12 -35.16
C SER A 100 -0.92 -1.05 -34.18
N VAL A 101 -0.11 -0.49 -33.29
CA VAL A 101 0.66 -1.26 -32.30
C VAL A 101 0.32 -0.79 -30.89
N GLN A 102 0.53 -1.66 -29.91
CA GLN A 102 0.54 -1.27 -28.52
C GLN A 102 1.92 -0.74 -28.16
N GLU A 103 1.98 0.53 -27.80
CA GLU A 103 3.20 1.15 -27.29
C GLU A 103 3.44 0.74 -25.83
N PRO A 104 4.71 0.72 -25.38
CA PRO A 104 5.05 0.52 -23.98
C PRO A 104 4.32 1.52 -23.08
N GLY A 105 3.90 1.06 -21.90
CA GLY A 105 3.20 1.86 -20.91
C GLY A 105 3.49 1.35 -19.51
N PRO A 106 3.11 2.11 -18.47
CA PRO A 106 3.26 1.66 -17.09
C PRO A 106 2.41 0.41 -16.83
N LEU A 107 2.93 -0.45 -15.94
CA LEU A 107 2.30 -1.72 -15.56
C LEU A 107 0.95 -1.52 -14.86
N LEU A 108 0.84 -0.48 -14.01
CA LEU A 108 -0.41 0.03 -13.46
C LEU A 108 -0.58 1.48 -13.90
N HIS A 109 -1.81 1.90 -14.22
CA HIS A 109 -2.05 3.26 -14.70
C HIS A 109 -1.94 4.29 -13.56
N PRO A 110 -0.93 5.19 -13.56
CA PRO A 110 -0.59 6.04 -12.43
C PRO A 110 -1.60 7.17 -12.15
N ASP A 111 -2.46 7.52 -13.11
CA ASP A 111 -3.53 8.50 -12.87
C ASP A 111 -4.68 7.87 -12.06
N VAL A 112 -4.61 8.06 -10.75
CA VAL A 112 -5.58 7.58 -9.76
C VAL A 112 -7.00 8.07 -10.00
N TYR A 113 -7.21 9.15 -10.76
CA TYR A 113 -8.54 9.66 -11.08
C TYR A 113 -9.14 8.91 -12.27
N SER A 114 -8.33 8.66 -13.29
CA SER A 114 -8.74 8.02 -14.55
C SER A 114 -8.52 6.51 -14.59
N SER A 115 -8.06 5.89 -13.50
CA SER A 115 -7.88 4.43 -13.37
C SER A 115 -8.49 3.85 -12.09
N TRP A 116 -8.82 2.56 -12.13
CA TRP A 116 -9.22 1.77 -10.95
C TRP A 116 -8.15 0.81 -10.48
N ASP A 117 -7.01 0.68 -11.17
CA ASP A 117 -5.95 -0.29 -10.88
C ASP A 117 -5.57 -0.27 -9.40
N PHE A 118 -5.20 0.91 -8.87
CA PHE A 118 -4.85 1.05 -7.45
C PHE A 118 -6.04 0.91 -6.51
N HIS A 119 -7.24 1.34 -6.90
CA HIS A 119 -8.41 1.22 -6.02
C HIS A 119 -8.84 -0.24 -5.86
N ILE A 120 -8.67 -1.06 -6.90
CA ILE A 120 -8.94 -2.49 -6.84
C ILE A 120 -7.79 -3.20 -6.12
N LEU A 121 -6.53 -2.97 -6.53
CA LEU A 121 -5.39 -3.72 -5.98
C LEU A 121 -5.01 -3.31 -4.55
N TRP A 122 -5.15 -2.04 -4.20
CA TRP A 122 -4.74 -1.48 -2.90
C TRP A 122 -5.91 -1.03 -2.02
N GLY A 123 -7.14 -0.98 -2.53
CA GLY A 123 -8.34 -0.73 -1.74
C GLY A 123 -8.66 0.77 -1.59
N GLU A 124 -9.10 1.17 -0.40
CA GLU A 124 -9.38 2.58 -0.12
C GLU A 124 -8.06 3.36 -0.04
N LEU A 125 -7.98 4.44 -0.83
CA LEU A 125 -6.76 5.24 -0.96
C LEU A 125 -6.88 6.59 -0.26
N GLU A 126 -5.76 7.06 0.29
CA GLU A 126 -5.52 8.45 0.63
C GLU A 126 -4.40 9.03 -0.25
N TYR A 127 -4.39 10.35 -0.44
CA TYR A 127 -3.56 11.00 -1.45
C TYR A 127 -2.60 12.02 -0.84
N ILE A 128 -1.32 11.89 -1.20
CA ILE A 128 -0.30 12.90 -0.90
C ILE A 128 0.05 13.65 -2.18
N HIS A 129 -0.34 14.93 -2.26
CA HIS A 129 -0.24 15.73 -3.49
C HIS A 129 1.16 16.30 -3.76
N GLN A 130 2.05 16.26 -2.78
CA GLN A 130 3.44 16.71 -2.89
C GLN A 130 4.33 15.78 -2.09
N TYR A 131 5.53 15.48 -2.59
CA TYR A 131 6.42 14.55 -1.91
C TYR A 131 6.84 15.15 -0.57
N PRO A 132 6.63 14.45 0.57
CA PRO A 132 6.87 15.05 1.86
C PRO A 132 8.33 15.45 2.08
N VAL A 133 8.55 16.54 2.78
CA VAL A 133 9.90 17.02 3.14
C VAL A 133 10.29 16.59 4.54
N ASN A 134 11.60 16.53 4.82
CA ASN A 134 12.11 16.19 6.14
C ASN A 134 12.05 17.39 7.10
N GLU A 135 10.83 17.86 7.36
CA GLU A 135 10.53 18.98 8.24
C GLU A 135 9.49 18.56 9.28
N PRO A 136 9.51 19.10 10.52
CA PRO A 136 8.59 18.68 11.58
C PRO A 136 7.10 18.77 11.22
N TRP A 137 6.72 19.74 10.38
CA TRP A 137 5.33 19.95 9.96
C TRP A 137 4.83 18.90 8.95
N ASP A 138 5.72 18.14 8.30
CA ASP A 138 5.40 17.13 7.28
C ASP A 138 5.81 15.71 7.70
N ALA A 139 6.32 15.57 8.93
CA ALA A 139 6.90 14.33 9.44
C ALA A 139 5.90 13.16 9.41
N GLU A 140 4.61 13.41 9.64
CA GLU A 140 3.56 12.38 9.56
C GLU A 140 3.38 11.86 8.13
N ASN A 141 3.27 12.75 7.14
CA ASN A 141 3.15 12.33 5.74
C ASN A 141 4.43 11.63 5.28
N LEU A 142 5.60 12.13 5.67
CA LEU A 142 6.87 11.48 5.36
C LEU A 142 6.93 10.07 5.96
N ALA A 143 6.46 9.90 7.20
CA ALA A 143 6.38 8.60 7.86
C ALA A 143 5.41 7.66 7.12
N LYS A 144 4.21 8.11 6.74
CA LYS A 144 3.22 7.34 5.97
C LYS A 144 3.76 6.88 4.62
N VAL A 145 4.33 7.81 3.84
CA VAL A 145 4.92 7.54 2.52
C VAL A 145 6.08 6.55 2.64
N THR A 146 6.97 6.75 3.61
CA THR A 146 8.13 5.87 3.82
C THR A 146 7.71 4.48 4.32
N ALA A 147 6.73 4.40 5.22
CA ALA A 147 6.22 3.14 5.76
C ALA A 147 5.60 2.25 4.67
N GLN A 148 4.96 2.86 3.66
CA GLN A 148 4.42 2.15 2.50
C GLN A 148 5.44 2.01 1.35
N GLY A 149 6.73 2.31 1.58
CA GLY A 149 7.80 2.03 0.63
C GLY A 149 7.85 2.97 -0.59
N PHE A 150 7.21 4.14 -0.53
CA PHE A 150 7.32 5.14 -1.58
C PHE A 150 8.58 5.99 -1.37
N VAL A 151 9.29 6.26 -2.48
CA VAL A 151 10.44 7.15 -2.55
C VAL A 151 10.22 8.23 -3.61
N LYS A 152 10.93 9.35 -3.49
CA LYS A 152 10.87 10.43 -4.47
C LYS A 152 11.54 10.00 -5.78
N SER A 153 10.83 10.09 -6.89
CA SER A 153 11.38 9.82 -8.23
C SER A 153 10.97 10.92 -9.20
N GLY A 154 11.96 11.68 -9.71
CA GLY A 154 11.70 12.81 -10.61
C GLY A 154 10.69 13.80 -10.04
N LYS A 155 9.58 14.01 -10.76
CA LYS A 155 8.46 14.88 -10.36
C LYS A 155 7.34 14.14 -9.61
N GLY A 156 7.51 12.85 -9.37
CA GLY A 156 6.52 11.99 -8.76
C GLY A 156 7.15 11.05 -7.74
N TRP A 157 6.80 9.78 -7.83
CA TRP A 157 7.12 8.77 -6.84
C TRP A 157 7.50 7.44 -7.49
N ARG A 158 8.23 6.62 -6.74
CA ARG A 158 8.50 5.22 -7.04
C ARG A 158 8.15 4.40 -5.81
N HIS A 159 7.39 3.33 -5.98
CA HIS A 159 7.13 2.36 -4.94
C HIS A 159 8.25 1.31 -4.99
N GLU A 160 9.23 1.42 -4.10
CA GLU A 160 10.44 0.59 -4.10
C GLU A 160 10.15 -0.92 -4.11
N PRO A 161 9.19 -1.45 -3.32
CA PRO A 161 8.93 -2.88 -3.30
C PRO A 161 8.55 -3.45 -4.66
N THR A 162 7.83 -2.69 -5.49
CA THR A 162 7.30 -3.18 -6.79
C THR A 162 8.01 -2.58 -8.00
N GLY A 163 8.76 -1.50 -7.81
CA GLY A 163 9.38 -0.71 -8.88
C GLY A 163 8.37 0.07 -9.74
N ILE A 164 7.12 0.23 -9.29
CA ILE A 164 6.10 1.00 -9.99
C ILE A 164 6.32 2.49 -9.74
N GLU A 165 6.15 3.29 -10.78
CA GLU A 165 6.39 4.73 -10.74
C GLU A 165 5.16 5.49 -11.25
N GLY A 166 4.98 6.70 -10.73
CA GLY A 166 3.85 7.54 -11.10
C GLY A 166 4.10 9.02 -10.83
N ASN A 167 3.25 9.85 -11.41
CA ASN A 167 3.18 11.28 -11.08
C ASN A 167 2.36 11.48 -9.80
N MET A 168 2.43 12.68 -9.23
CA MET A 168 1.59 13.06 -8.09
C MET A 168 0.09 13.01 -8.44
N PRO A 169 -0.80 12.67 -7.48
CA PRO A 169 -0.50 12.37 -6.07
C PRO A 169 0.05 10.95 -5.84
N ILE A 170 0.67 10.72 -4.68
CA ILE A 170 1.04 9.38 -4.19
C ILE A 170 -0.24 8.67 -3.71
N PRO A 171 -0.59 7.48 -4.23
CA PRO A 171 -1.74 6.70 -3.77
C PRO A 171 -1.33 5.80 -2.60
N LEU A 172 -1.58 6.26 -1.37
CA LEU A 172 -1.33 5.46 -0.18
C LEU A 172 -2.55 4.62 0.15
N LYS A 173 -2.35 3.39 0.61
CA LYS A 173 -3.39 2.61 1.29
C LYS A 173 -3.82 3.38 2.53
N LYS A 174 -5.11 3.64 2.68
CA LYS A 174 -5.64 4.36 3.84
C LYS A 174 -5.65 3.46 5.06
N GLU A 175 -5.06 3.93 6.16
CA GLU A 175 -5.08 3.20 7.44
C GLU A 175 -6.52 3.00 7.93
N GLY A 176 -6.86 1.75 8.27
CA GLY A 176 -8.23 1.36 8.65
C GLY A 176 -9.26 1.42 7.52
N GLY A 177 -8.85 1.71 6.29
CA GLY A 177 -9.72 1.72 5.11
C GLY A 177 -10.01 0.32 4.56
N ALA A 178 -10.89 0.25 3.57
CA ALA A 178 -11.20 -1.02 2.91
C ALA A 178 -9.95 -1.66 2.26
N PRO A 179 -9.75 -2.98 2.41
CA PRO A 179 -8.58 -3.68 1.87
C PRO A 179 -8.60 -3.71 0.34
N GLY A 180 -7.42 -3.84 -0.28
CA GLY A 180 -7.30 -4.14 -1.70
C GLY A 180 -7.58 -5.61 -2.03
N LEU A 181 -7.72 -5.93 -3.31
CA LEU A 181 -8.05 -7.26 -3.82
C LEU A 181 -7.12 -8.34 -3.27
N ILE A 182 -5.80 -8.14 -3.36
CA ILE A 182 -4.82 -9.14 -2.90
C ILE A 182 -4.87 -9.29 -1.38
N ASP A 183 -5.00 -8.18 -0.65
CA ASP A 183 -5.08 -8.20 0.82
C ASP A 183 -6.35 -8.93 1.29
N LEU A 184 -7.49 -8.64 0.67
CA LEU A 184 -8.77 -9.27 0.97
C LEU A 184 -8.75 -10.77 0.59
N ALA A 185 -8.23 -11.11 -0.58
CA ALA A 185 -8.09 -12.49 -1.01
C ALA A 185 -7.19 -13.30 -0.05
N ASN A 186 -6.06 -12.73 0.39
CA ASN A 186 -5.20 -13.34 1.40
C ASN A 186 -5.92 -13.59 2.73
N GLN A 187 -6.71 -12.62 3.19
CA GLN A 187 -7.53 -12.77 4.40
C GLN A 187 -8.57 -13.89 4.28
N LYS A 188 -9.00 -14.18 3.05
CA LYS A 188 -10.02 -15.18 2.72
C LYS A 188 -9.46 -16.49 2.17
N GLY A 189 -8.13 -16.63 2.06
CA GLY A 189 -7.46 -17.82 1.49
C GLY A 189 -7.53 -17.96 -0.03
N VAL A 190 -8.16 -17.02 -0.74
CA VAL A 190 -8.32 -16.99 -2.20
C VAL A 190 -7.01 -16.59 -2.89
N LYS A 191 -6.71 -17.21 -4.05
CA LYS A 191 -5.54 -16.83 -4.86
C LYS A 191 -5.92 -15.75 -5.86
N VAL A 192 -4.98 -14.84 -6.14
CA VAL A 192 -5.15 -13.79 -7.14
C VAL A 192 -4.05 -13.91 -8.19
N MET A 193 -4.45 -14.09 -9.44
CA MET A 193 -3.57 -14.23 -10.60
C MET A 193 -3.50 -12.92 -11.37
N ALA A 194 -2.33 -12.59 -11.91
CA ALA A 194 -2.23 -11.56 -12.94
C ALA A 194 -2.54 -12.21 -14.29
N SER A 195 -3.65 -11.83 -14.92
CA SER A 195 -4.01 -12.34 -16.24
C SER A 195 -3.49 -11.42 -17.34
N LEU A 196 -2.76 -12.00 -18.30
CA LEU A 196 -1.98 -11.29 -19.30
C LEU A 196 -2.56 -11.57 -20.69
N GLY A 197 -3.02 -10.52 -21.38
CA GLY A 197 -3.57 -10.62 -22.73
C GLY A 197 -5.08 -10.38 -22.80
N GLY A 198 -5.80 -11.40 -23.25
CA GLY A 198 -7.18 -11.34 -23.70
C GLY A 198 -7.30 -10.84 -25.13
N TRP A 199 -8.48 -11.05 -25.73
CA TRP A 199 -8.82 -10.79 -27.14
C TRP A 199 -8.16 -9.54 -27.74
N SER A 200 -8.26 -8.40 -27.04
CA SER A 200 -7.84 -7.11 -27.57
C SER A 200 -6.40 -6.69 -27.25
N MET A 201 -5.65 -7.50 -26.50
CA MET A 201 -4.27 -7.22 -26.08
C MET A 201 -3.29 -8.36 -26.39
N SER A 202 -3.71 -9.38 -27.13
CA SER A 202 -2.82 -10.48 -27.53
C SER A 202 -1.92 -10.19 -28.73
N LYS A 203 -2.09 -9.05 -29.41
CA LYS A 203 -1.41 -8.74 -30.69
C LYS A 203 0.09 -9.01 -30.69
N HIS A 204 0.78 -8.67 -29.59
CA HIS A 204 2.23 -8.70 -29.51
C HIS A 204 2.82 -9.94 -28.83
N PHE A 205 1.99 -10.94 -28.47
CA PHE A 205 2.51 -12.21 -27.97
C PHE A 205 3.42 -12.95 -28.95
N PRO A 206 3.09 -13.10 -30.26
CA PRO A 206 3.89 -13.88 -31.19
C PRO A 206 5.36 -13.43 -31.22
N GLU A 207 5.60 -12.13 -31.45
CA GLU A 207 6.95 -11.58 -31.50
C GLU A 207 7.62 -11.46 -30.13
N MET A 208 6.85 -11.31 -29.04
CA MET A 208 7.39 -11.30 -27.69
C MET A 208 7.92 -12.68 -27.33
N ALA A 209 7.16 -13.73 -27.61
CA ALA A 209 7.53 -15.11 -27.29
C ALA A 209 8.70 -15.62 -28.16
N ALA A 210 8.76 -15.19 -29.43
CA ALA A 210 9.80 -15.60 -30.38
C ALA A 210 11.16 -14.89 -30.17
N ASP A 211 11.17 -13.67 -29.63
CA ASP A 211 12.38 -12.86 -29.48
C ASP A 211 12.94 -12.93 -28.04
N PRO A 212 14.16 -13.46 -27.83
CA PRO A 212 14.73 -13.59 -26.48
C PRO A 212 14.85 -12.27 -25.70
N VAL A 213 15.07 -11.14 -26.39
CA VAL A 213 15.20 -9.83 -25.73
C VAL A 213 13.83 -9.32 -25.27
N LYS A 214 12.79 -9.49 -26.10
CA LYS A 214 11.42 -9.11 -25.72
C LYS A 214 10.88 -10.01 -24.63
N LYS A 215 11.09 -11.32 -24.74
CA LYS A 215 10.72 -12.30 -23.71
C LYS A 215 11.39 -12.01 -22.37
N GLU A 216 12.67 -11.64 -22.36
CA GLU A 216 13.34 -11.27 -21.11
C GLU A 216 12.73 -10.01 -20.47
N ARG A 217 12.29 -9.02 -21.25
CA ARG A 217 11.55 -7.85 -20.71
C ARG A 217 10.22 -8.27 -20.10
N PHE A 218 9.46 -9.11 -20.80
CA PHE A 218 8.21 -9.69 -20.30
C PHE A 218 8.44 -10.40 -18.97
N LEU A 219 9.44 -11.29 -18.89
CA LEU A 219 9.78 -12.03 -17.67
C LEU A 219 10.21 -11.12 -16.51
N ASN A 220 10.84 -9.98 -16.79
CA ASN A 220 11.21 -9.00 -15.76
C ASN A 220 10.00 -8.23 -15.22
N ASP A 221 8.95 -8.03 -16.01
CA ASP A 221 7.70 -7.45 -15.49
C ASP A 221 6.90 -8.46 -14.64
N LEU A 222 7.08 -9.77 -14.84
CA LEU A 222 6.51 -10.78 -13.94
C LEU A 222 7.07 -10.66 -12.51
N ASP A 223 8.34 -10.29 -12.34
CA ASP A 223 8.90 -10.03 -11.01
C ASP A 223 8.15 -8.92 -10.28
N LYS A 224 7.77 -7.86 -11.00
CA LYS A 224 7.00 -6.74 -10.45
C LYS A 224 5.59 -7.18 -10.04
N LEU A 225 4.96 -8.05 -10.83
CA LEU A 225 3.67 -8.66 -10.48
C LEU A 225 3.81 -9.56 -9.24
N MET A 226 4.85 -10.37 -9.14
CA MET A 226 5.10 -11.17 -7.93
C MET A 226 5.36 -10.29 -6.71
N ALA A 227 6.09 -9.18 -6.88
CA ALA A 227 6.34 -8.20 -5.82
C ALA A 227 5.08 -7.41 -5.40
N LEU A 228 4.11 -7.23 -6.30
CA LEU A 228 2.78 -6.70 -5.97
C LEU A 228 1.96 -7.65 -5.07
N GLY A 229 2.34 -8.93 -4.99
CA GLY A 229 1.66 -9.93 -4.18
C GLY A 229 0.79 -10.90 -4.98
N PHE A 230 0.85 -10.90 -6.31
CA PHE A 230 0.14 -11.90 -7.10
C PHE A 230 0.62 -13.33 -6.78
N HIS A 231 -0.32 -14.26 -6.80
CA HIS A 231 -0.13 -15.67 -6.48
C HIS A 231 0.34 -16.50 -7.67
N GLY A 232 0.25 -15.93 -8.88
CA GLY A 232 0.63 -16.61 -10.10
C GLY A 232 0.31 -15.79 -11.33
N ILE A 233 0.58 -16.40 -12.49
CA ILE A 233 0.39 -15.81 -13.81
C ILE A 233 -0.62 -16.64 -14.60
N ASP A 234 -1.56 -15.96 -15.25
CA ASP A 234 -2.50 -16.53 -16.21
C ASP A 234 -2.21 -15.94 -17.60
N ILE A 235 -1.97 -16.78 -18.60
CA ILE A 235 -1.74 -16.32 -19.98
C ILE A 235 -3.03 -16.45 -20.79
N ASP A 236 -3.48 -15.36 -21.38
CA ASP A 236 -4.63 -15.32 -22.28
C ASP A 236 -4.17 -14.81 -23.67
N TRP A 237 -3.44 -15.67 -24.39
CA TRP A 237 -3.01 -15.39 -25.76
C TRP A 237 -4.06 -15.94 -26.73
N GLU A 238 -4.76 -15.04 -27.41
CA GLU A 238 -5.82 -15.39 -28.35
C GLU A 238 -5.46 -15.08 -29.81
N TYR A 239 -4.91 -16.00 -30.63
CA TYR A 239 -4.52 -17.39 -30.31
C TYR A 239 -3.19 -17.81 -30.99
N PRO A 240 -2.33 -18.61 -30.32
CA PRO A 240 -1.17 -19.26 -30.96
C PRO A 240 -1.56 -20.00 -32.25
N GLY A 241 -0.83 -19.76 -33.34
CA GLY A 241 -0.95 -20.51 -34.59
C GLY A 241 -2.13 -20.16 -35.50
N PHE A 242 -3.19 -19.56 -34.98
CA PHE A 242 -4.41 -19.24 -35.73
C PHE A 242 -4.71 -17.75 -35.83
N GLY A 243 -4.06 -16.93 -35.00
CA GLY A 243 -4.32 -15.50 -34.94
C GLY A 243 -5.58 -15.15 -34.16
N GLY A 244 -5.81 -13.85 -34.03
CA GLY A 244 -6.95 -13.28 -33.32
C GLY A 244 -7.12 -11.83 -33.73
N MET A 245 -7.33 -10.94 -32.77
CA MET A 245 -7.52 -9.54 -33.08
C MET A 245 -6.23 -8.89 -33.62
N ASN A 246 -6.17 -8.70 -34.95
CA ASN A 246 -5.13 -7.94 -35.69
C ASN A 246 -3.74 -8.57 -35.69
N PHE A 247 -3.68 -9.90 -35.69
CA PHE A 247 -2.51 -10.69 -36.05
C PHE A 247 -2.96 -12.05 -36.61
N ALA A 248 -2.16 -12.65 -37.49
CA ALA A 248 -2.56 -13.86 -38.23
C ALA A 248 -2.21 -15.18 -37.52
N GLY A 249 -1.28 -15.15 -36.54
CA GLY A 249 -0.68 -16.34 -35.95
C GLY A 249 0.29 -17.07 -36.89
N ASP A 250 1.21 -17.83 -36.33
CA ASP A 250 2.16 -18.68 -37.05
C ASP A 250 2.28 -20.06 -36.36
N PRO A 251 2.39 -21.19 -37.07
CA PRO A 251 2.57 -22.48 -36.42
C PRO A 251 3.75 -22.56 -35.43
N ALA A 252 4.78 -21.73 -35.57
CA ALA A 252 5.86 -21.61 -34.60
C ALA A 252 5.40 -21.11 -33.22
N ASP A 253 4.26 -20.43 -33.15
CA ASP A 253 3.66 -19.91 -31.91
C ASP A 253 3.39 -21.02 -30.90
N PHE A 254 3.03 -22.24 -31.33
CA PHE A 254 2.81 -23.36 -30.42
C PHE A 254 4.09 -23.70 -29.63
N ALA A 255 5.22 -23.86 -30.33
CA ALA A 255 6.51 -24.14 -29.70
C ALA A 255 7.01 -22.96 -28.85
N ASN A 256 6.78 -21.73 -29.32
CA ASN A 256 7.12 -20.51 -28.59
C ASN A 256 6.30 -20.38 -27.29
N PHE A 257 5.00 -20.71 -27.34
CA PHE A 257 4.12 -20.72 -26.18
C PHE A 257 4.58 -21.76 -25.15
N GLU A 258 4.87 -22.99 -25.57
CA GLU A 258 5.39 -24.04 -24.68
C GLU A 258 6.69 -23.61 -23.99
N GLN A 259 7.62 -23.00 -24.74
CA GLN A 259 8.85 -22.48 -24.18
C GLN A 259 8.60 -21.31 -23.23
N LEU A 260 7.67 -20.43 -23.57
CA LEU A 260 7.27 -19.32 -22.70
C LEU A 260 6.72 -19.85 -21.36
N MET A 261 5.85 -20.86 -21.37
CA MET A 261 5.31 -21.45 -20.14
C MET A 261 6.41 -22.10 -19.28
N GLU A 262 7.38 -22.78 -19.90
CA GLU A 262 8.56 -23.32 -19.18
C GLU A 262 9.43 -22.21 -18.58
N ASP A 263 9.65 -21.12 -19.31
CA ASP A 263 10.44 -19.97 -18.87
C ASP A 263 9.75 -19.22 -17.72
N ILE A 264 8.42 -19.03 -17.81
CA ILE A 264 7.60 -18.44 -16.74
C ILE A 264 7.68 -19.32 -15.49
N ARG A 265 7.44 -20.63 -15.62
CA ARG A 265 7.51 -21.58 -14.50
C ARG A 265 8.87 -21.52 -13.81
N LYS A 266 9.95 -21.47 -14.60
CA LYS A 266 11.31 -21.33 -14.06
C LYS A 266 11.51 -20.00 -13.32
N ARG A 267 10.90 -18.91 -13.78
CA ARG A 267 11.02 -17.56 -13.21
C ARG A 267 10.26 -17.41 -11.90
N ILE A 268 9.00 -17.86 -11.85
CA ILE A 268 8.10 -17.67 -10.70
C ILE A 268 8.20 -18.79 -9.65
N GLY A 269 8.84 -19.91 -10.00
CA GLY A 269 9.04 -21.05 -9.10
C GLY A 269 7.85 -22.01 -9.04
N PRO A 270 7.99 -23.11 -8.26
CA PRO A 270 6.97 -24.15 -8.17
C PRO A 270 5.79 -23.77 -7.25
N ASP A 271 5.97 -22.82 -6.33
CA ASP A 271 4.96 -22.46 -5.32
C ASP A 271 3.92 -21.44 -5.83
N LYS A 272 4.19 -20.82 -6.99
CA LYS A 272 3.28 -19.89 -7.66
C LYS A 272 2.45 -20.63 -8.70
N LEU A 273 1.23 -20.16 -8.94
CA LEU A 273 0.37 -20.77 -9.94
C LEU A 273 0.75 -20.31 -11.36
N LEU A 274 0.60 -21.20 -12.34
CA LEU A 274 0.73 -20.93 -13.76
C LEU A 274 -0.43 -21.57 -14.52
N THR A 275 -1.28 -20.74 -15.11
CA THR A 275 -2.44 -21.15 -15.89
C THR A 275 -2.44 -20.46 -17.25
N ALA A 276 -3.31 -20.90 -18.15
CA ALA A 276 -3.64 -20.16 -19.35
C ALA A 276 -5.08 -20.42 -19.79
N ALA A 277 -5.65 -19.43 -20.46
CA ALA A 277 -6.93 -19.54 -21.15
C ALA A 277 -6.70 -20.08 -22.58
N PHE A 278 -7.48 -21.09 -22.96
CA PHE A 278 -7.42 -21.75 -24.26
C PHE A 278 -8.76 -21.70 -24.98
N SER A 279 -8.73 -21.66 -26.31
CA SER A 279 -9.93 -21.81 -27.13
C SER A 279 -10.57 -23.17 -26.90
N ALA A 280 -11.91 -23.23 -26.98
CA ALA A 280 -12.63 -24.49 -27.00
C ALA A 280 -12.62 -25.22 -28.36
N SER A 281 -12.11 -24.58 -29.43
CA SER A 281 -12.00 -25.22 -30.74
C SER A 281 -10.83 -26.20 -30.79
N THR A 282 -11.11 -27.50 -30.93
CA THR A 282 -10.08 -28.55 -31.02
C THR A 282 -9.09 -28.34 -32.16
N ALA A 283 -9.53 -27.74 -33.27
CA ALA A 283 -8.65 -27.37 -34.39
C ALA A 283 -7.54 -26.40 -33.95
N LYS A 284 -7.85 -25.44 -33.05
CA LYS A 284 -6.88 -24.48 -32.50
C LYS A 284 -5.94 -25.09 -31.46
N LEU A 285 -6.24 -26.30 -30.99
CA LEU A 285 -5.53 -26.98 -29.92
C LEU A 285 -4.58 -28.07 -30.41
N GLU A 286 -4.75 -28.52 -31.66
CA GLU A 286 -4.04 -29.67 -32.22
C GLU A 286 -2.51 -29.46 -32.31
N GLY A 287 -2.05 -28.20 -32.46
CA GLY A 287 -0.64 -27.88 -32.61
C GLY A 287 0.19 -27.90 -31.31
N PHE A 288 -0.44 -27.93 -30.14
CA PHE A 288 0.27 -27.89 -28.85
C PHE A 288 0.88 -29.25 -28.45
N ASN A 289 2.06 -29.20 -27.84
CA ASN A 289 2.66 -30.30 -27.13
C ASN A 289 2.10 -30.40 -25.69
N TRP A 290 0.95 -31.06 -25.55
CA TRP A 290 0.26 -31.25 -24.27
C TRP A 290 1.14 -31.86 -23.16
N PRO A 291 1.98 -32.89 -23.40
CA PRO A 291 2.89 -33.40 -22.37
C PRO A 291 3.84 -32.34 -21.79
N ARG A 292 4.33 -31.38 -22.59
CA ARG A 292 5.15 -30.27 -22.10
C ARG A 292 4.33 -29.31 -21.24
N LEU A 293 3.16 -28.92 -21.72
CA LEU A 293 2.29 -27.99 -21.00
C LEU A 293 1.81 -28.57 -19.66
N VAL A 294 1.39 -29.84 -19.62
CA VAL A 294 0.93 -30.54 -18.40
C VAL A 294 2.01 -30.55 -17.31
N LYS A 295 3.29 -30.56 -17.70
CA LYS A 295 4.42 -30.52 -16.76
C LYS A 295 4.68 -29.11 -16.20
N SER A 296 4.41 -28.06 -16.97
CA SER A 296 4.70 -26.68 -16.60
C SER A 296 3.55 -25.98 -15.88
N MET A 297 2.31 -26.36 -16.20
CA MET A 297 1.10 -25.64 -15.80
C MET A 297 0.32 -26.36 -14.71
N ASP A 298 -0.35 -25.58 -13.86
CA ASP A 298 -1.21 -26.10 -12.81
C ASP A 298 -2.59 -26.46 -13.37
N TYR A 299 -3.20 -25.53 -14.12
CA TYR A 299 -4.53 -25.69 -14.70
C TYR A 299 -4.63 -25.18 -16.14
N PHE A 300 -5.57 -25.76 -16.88
CA PHE A 300 -5.98 -25.41 -18.23
C PHE A 300 -7.39 -24.84 -18.19
N ASN A 301 -7.51 -23.56 -18.46
CA ASN A 301 -8.78 -22.86 -18.42
C ASN A 301 -9.37 -22.81 -19.83
N MET A 302 -10.43 -23.57 -20.07
CA MET A 302 -11.00 -23.72 -21.40
C MET A 302 -12.15 -22.74 -21.58
N MET A 303 -12.04 -21.84 -22.54
CA MET A 303 -13.08 -20.87 -22.89
C MET A 303 -14.22 -21.55 -23.67
N THR A 304 -14.97 -22.44 -22.99
CA THR A 304 -16.17 -23.13 -23.53
C THR A 304 -17.40 -22.22 -23.51
N TYR A 305 -17.19 -20.99 -23.96
CA TYR A 305 -18.15 -19.96 -24.26
C TYR A 305 -17.67 -19.25 -25.53
N ASP A 306 -18.46 -18.36 -26.10
CA ASP A 306 -18.16 -17.73 -27.39
C ASP A 306 -18.07 -18.73 -28.54
N LEU A 307 -18.84 -19.81 -28.42
CA LEU A 307 -18.90 -20.84 -29.45
C LEU A 307 -19.75 -20.37 -30.62
N ASN A 308 -20.78 -19.57 -30.34
CA ASN A 308 -21.63 -18.94 -31.35
C ASN A 308 -22.04 -17.52 -30.95
N GLY A 309 -22.25 -16.64 -31.94
CA GLY A 309 -22.57 -15.24 -31.69
C GLY A 309 -22.87 -14.45 -32.95
N GLY A 310 -22.63 -13.14 -32.93
CA GLY A 310 -22.88 -12.25 -34.08
C GLY A 310 -22.11 -12.62 -35.35
N TRP A 311 -21.06 -13.44 -35.24
CA TRP A 311 -20.28 -13.99 -36.36
C TRP A 311 -20.88 -15.26 -36.98
N SER A 312 -21.76 -16.00 -36.29
CA SER A 312 -22.42 -17.22 -36.77
C SER A 312 -23.44 -16.93 -37.87
N ASN A 313 -23.63 -17.84 -38.84
CA ASN A 313 -24.61 -17.70 -39.92
C ASN A 313 -26.04 -18.06 -39.49
N VAL A 314 -26.17 -18.90 -38.47
CA VAL A 314 -27.45 -19.24 -37.84
C VAL A 314 -27.42 -18.90 -36.35
N THR A 315 -28.59 -18.70 -35.75
CA THR A 315 -28.72 -18.57 -34.30
C THR A 315 -28.33 -19.88 -33.62
N ALA A 316 -27.48 -19.82 -32.62
CA ALA A 316 -26.90 -21.00 -31.98
C ALA A 316 -26.48 -20.66 -30.54
N HIS A 317 -26.09 -21.66 -29.76
CA HIS A 317 -25.79 -21.49 -28.34
C HIS A 317 -24.38 -20.94 -28.07
N ASN A 318 -24.27 -19.98 -27.15
CA ASN A 318 -23.01 -19.39 -26.71
C ASN A 318 -22.09 -20.41 -26.04
N ALA A 319 -22.65 -21.24 -25.16
CA ALA A 319 -21.90 -22.18 -24.32
C ALA A 319 -22.68 -23.51 -24.11
N PRO A 320 -23.01 -24.25 -25.18
CA PRO A 320 -23.71 -25.54 -25.08
C PRO A 320 -22.92 -26.57 -24.26
N LEU A 321 -23.61 -27.35 -23.42
CA LEU A 321 -22.99 -28.45 -22.67
C LEU A 321 -22.76 -29.67 -23.57
N TYR A 322 -23.72 -29.98 -24.43
CA TYR A 322 -23.72 -31.13 -25.34
C TYR A 322 -24.03 -30.71 -26.78
N PRO A 323 -23.73 -31.58 -27.78
CA PRO A 323 -24.16 -31.37 -29.16
C PRO A 323 -25.68 -31.27 -29.33
N TYR A 324 -26.13 -30.53 -30.34
CA TYR A 324 -27.55 -30.34 -30.64
C TYR A 324 -27.81 -30.26 -32.15
N PRO A 325 -29.01 -30.64 -32.63
CA PRO A 325 -29.27 -30.81 -34.06
C PRO A 325 -29.08 -29.55 -34.94
N GLU A 326 -29.30 -28.36 -34.36
CA GLU A 326 -29.27 -27.08 -35.06
C GLU A 326 -27.89 -26.39 -35.07
N GLU A 327 -26.84 -27.06 -34.57
CA GLU A 327 -25.49 -26.49 -34.51
C GLU A 327 -24.95 -26.12 -35.90
N GLU A 328 -24.31 -24.95 -36.03
CA GLU A 328 -23.70 -24.54 -37.31
C GLU A 328 -22.45 -25.37 -37.63
N TYR A 329 -21.65 -25.65 -36.61
CA TYR A 329 -20.42 -26.44 -36.70
C TYR A 329 -20.40 -27.46 -35.57
N ALA A 330 -20.19 -28.72 -35.94
CA ALA A 330 -20.09 -29.82 -34.98
C ALA A 330 -18.86 -29.70 -34.08
N GLY A 331 -19.03 -30.12 -32.82
CA GLY A 331 -17.95 -30.21 -31.83
C GLY A 331 -17.58 -28.89 -31.16
N LEU A 332 -18.42 -27.87 -31.28
CA LEU A 332 -18.32 -26.63 -30.51
C LEU A 332 -19.23 -26.71 -29.27
N ASP A 333 -18.88 -27.63 -28.37
CA ASP A 333 -19.56 -27.87 -27.10
C ASP A 333 -18.57 -28.40 -26.05
N LEU A 334 -18.99 -28.39 -24.79
CA LEU A 334 -18.15 -28.75 -23.66
C LEU A 334 -17.82 -30.26 -23.64
N ASP A 335 -18.78 -31.15 -23.90
CA ASP A 335 -18.54 -32.60 -23.87
C ASP A 335 -17.60 -33.07 -24.97
N THR A 336 -17.78 -32.59 -26.20
CA THR A 336 -16.87 -32.91 -27.31
C THR A 336 -15.43 -32.49 -26.98
N LEU A 337 -15.24 -31.30 -26.41
CA LEU A 337 -13.91 -30.84 -26.00
C LEU A 337 -13.34 -31.72 -24.87
N ARG A 338 -14.14 -32.07 -23.85
CA ARG A 338 -13.70 -32.98 -22.77
C ARG A 338 -13.21 -34.32 -23.33
N ILE A 339 -13.96 -34.93 -24.24
CA ILE A 339 -13.59 -36.21 -24.87
C ILE A 339 -12.26 -36.06 -25.59
N TRP A 340 -12.11 -35.02 -26.40
CA TRP A 340 -10.87 -34.74 -27.12
C TRP A 340 -9.68 -34.54 -26.17
N MET A 341 -9.85 -33.78 -25.08
CA MET A 341 -8.79 -33.53 -24.09
C MET A 341 -8.35 -34.82 -23.38
N ALA A 342 -9.31 -35.69 -23.05
CA ALA A 342 -9.02 -37.00 -22.47
C ALA A 342 -8.23 -37.89 -23.44
N GLU A 343 -8.56 -37.87 -24.74
CA GLU A 343 -7.80 -38.59 -25.78
C GLU A 343 -6.37 -38.06 -25.95
N LYS A 344 -6.14 -36.76 -25.70
CA LYS A 344 -4.79 -36.16 -25.66
C LYS A 344 -4.02 -36.43 -24.37
N GLY A 345 -4.64 -37.09 -23.39
CA GLY A 345 -3.99 -37.44 -22.12
C GLY A 345 -3.81 -36.27 -21.15
N ILE A 346 -4.65 -35.24 -21.26
CA ILE A 346 -4.65 -34.12 -20.32
C ILE A 346 -5.36 -34.58 -19.03
N PRO A 347 -4.74 -34.46 -17.84
CA PRO A 347 -5.37 -34.89 -16.59
C PRO A 347 -6.65 -34.10 -16.29
N SER A 348 -7.74 -34.79 -15.97
CA SER A 348 -9.08 -34.18 -15.79
C SER A 348 -9.09 -33.16 -14.66
N GLU A 349 -8.37 -33.45 -13.57
CA GLU A 349 -8.21 -32.59 -12.41
C GLU A 349 -7.51 -31.25 -12.71
N LYS A 350 -6.85 -31.15 -13.88
CA LYS A 350 -6.24 -29.90 -14.35
C LYS A 350 -7.13 -29.08 -15.27
N ILE A 351 -8.30 -29.58 -15.67
CA ILE A 351 -9.16 -28.94 -16.68
C ILE A 351 -10.27 -28.15 -15.98
N ASN A 352 -10.35 -26.85 -16.25
CA ASN A 352 -11.47 -26.01 -15.81
C ASN A 352 -12.27 -25.55 -17.04
N PHE A 353 -13.58 -25.81 -17.06
CA PHE A 353 -14.43 -25.38 -18.18
C PHE A 353 -15.11 -24.03 -17.93
N GLY A 354 -15.40 -23.34 -19.01
CA GLY A 354 -15.96 -21.99 -19.03
C GLY A 354 -17.43 -21.91 -18.61
N ALA A 355 -17.74 -20.96 -17.75
CA ALA A 355 -19.07 -20.50 -17.40
C ALA A 355 -19.24 -19.03 -17.85
N ALA A 356 -20.23 -18.78 -18.69
CA ALA A 356 -20.53 -17.44 -19.22
C ALA A 356 -21.59 -16.76 -18.34
N PHE A 357 -21.22 -15.70 -17.62
CA PHE A 357 -22.17 -14.87 -16.85
C PHE A 357 -22.78 -13.75 -17.72
N TYR A 358 -22.97 -14.05 -19.00
CA TYR A 358 -23.49 -13.15 -20.04
C TYR A 358 -24.15 -13.98 -21.15
N GLY A 359 -24.92 -13.32 -22.00
CA GLY A 359 -25.50 -13.90 -23.20
C GLY A 359 -24.91 -13.34 -24.49
N ARG A 360 -25.30 -13.91 -25.63
CA ARG A 360 -25.02 -13.41 -26.98
C ARG A 360 -26.31 -13.22 -27.75
N GLY A 361 -26.61 -11.96 -28.07
CA GLY A 361 -27.80 -11.52 -28.78
C GLY A 361 -27.52 -11.33 -30.28
N VAL A 362 -28.40 -11.88 -31.11
CA VAL A 362 -28.34 -11.75 -32.57
C VAL A 362 -29.74 -11.44 -33.14
N GLN A 363 -29.76 -10.80 -34.31
CA GLN A 363 -30.97 -10.62 -35.11
C GLN A 363 -31.01 -11.60 -36.29
N THR A 364 -32.23 -12.01 -36.66
CA THR A 364 -32.51 -12.96 -37.73
C THR A 364 -33.16 -12.30 -38.94
N THR A 365 -33.10 -12.95 -40.10
CA THR A 365 -33.89 -12.54 -41.28
C THR A 365 -35.37 -12.92 -41.15
N GLU A 366 -35.67 -13.85 -40.24
CA GLU A 366 -37.02 -14.29 -39.92
C GLU A 366 -37.78 -13.26 -39.08
N ALA A 367 -39.11 -13.23 -39.22
CA ALA A 367 -39.96 -12.33 -38.45
C ALA A 367 -40.02 -12.71 -36.96
N GLU A 368 -39.97 -14.02 -36.68
CA GLU A 368 -39.88 -14.60 -35.35
C GLU A 368 -38.67 -15.54 -35.32
N ALA A 369 -37.71 -15.26 -34.45
CA ALA A 369 -36.50 -16.04 -34.32
C ALA A 369 -36.76 -17.40 -33.65
N TYR A 370 -35.95 -18.38 -33.99
CA TYR A 370 -35.94 -19.72 -33.41
C TYR A 370 -34.50 -20.25 -33.46
N LEU A 371 -34.15 -21.27 -32.67
CA LEU A 371 -32.82 -21.89 -32.72
C LEU A 371 -32.54 -22.47 -34.11
N GLY A 372 -31.36 -22.20 -34.68
CA GLY A 372 -31.03 -22.52 -36.07
C GLY A 372 -31.56 -21.54 -37.14
N ALA A 373 -32.22 -20.43 -36.77
CA ALA A 373 -32.72 -19.46 -37.74
C ALA A 373 -31.56 -18.72 -38.45
N PRO A 374 -31.69 -18.37 -39.75
CA PRO A 374 -30.68 -17.58 -40.46
C PRO A 374 -30.51 -16.18 -39.85
N THR A 375 -29.26 -15.79 -39.64
CA THR A 375 -28.90 -14.49 -39.05
C THR A 375 -28.92 -13.36 -40.10
N ASP A 376 -29.28 -12.16 -39.68
CA ASP A 376 -29.29 -10.96 -40.53
C ASP A 376 -27.98 -10.17 -40.39
N LYS A 377 -27.02 -10.49 -41.27
CA LYS A 377 -25.67 -9.88 -41.29
C LYS A 377 -25.70 -8.45 -41.80
N ARG A 378 -25.17 -7.53 -41.01
CA ARG A 378 -25.02 -6.10 -41.31
C ARG A 378 -23.64 -5.59 -40.93
N MET A 379 -23.17 -4.55 -41.63
CA MET A 379 -21.97 -3.85 -41.20
C MET A 379 -22.27 -3.07 -39.92
N TYR A 380 -21.46 -3.27 -38.89
CA TYR A 380 -21.50 -2.53 -37.64
C TYR A 380 -20.08 -2.27 -37.15
N THR A 381 -19.87 -1.14 -36.48
CA THR A 381 -18.58 -0.78 -35.88
C THR A 381 -18.65 -1.03 -34.39
N MET A 382 -18.07 -2.14 -33.95
CA MET A 382 -17.89 -2.48 -32.54
C MET A 382 -16.84 -1.58 -31.90
N SER A 383 -16.97 -1.32 -30.61
CA SER A 383 -16.02 -0.47 -29.87
C SER A 383 -14.60 -1.07 -29.77
N VAL A 384 -14.50 -2.41 -29.76
CA VAL A 384 -13.23 -3.15 -29.65
C VAL A 384 -12.76 -3.66 -31.00
N ASP A 385 -13.60 -4.38 -31.75
CA ASP A 385 -13.23 -4.99 -33.04
C ASP A 385 -13.27 -4.01 -34.22
N GLY A 386 -13.86 -2.83 -34.05
CA GLY A 386 -14.11 -1.89 -35.13
C GLY A 386 -15.12 -2.40 -36.16
N PRO A 387 -14.99 -2.03 -37.45
CA PRO A 387 -15.98 -2.36 -38.46
C PRO A 387 -15.92 -3.84 -38.84
N LEU A 388 -17.02 -4.57 -38.62
CA LEU A 388 -17.18 -5.95 -39.09
C LEU A 388 -18.59 -6.23 -39.62
N LEU A 389 -18.70 -7.30 -40.40
CA LEU A 389 -19.98 -7.87 -40.78
C LEU A 389 -20.47 -8.78 -39.64
N THR A 390 -21.61 -8.43 -39.03
CA THR A 390 -22.12 -9.10 -37.83
C THR A 390 -23.64 -9.09 -37.80
N ALA A 391 -24.24 -10.05 -37.11
CA ALA A 391 -25.68 -10.12 -36.86
C ALA A 391 -26.05 -9.66 -35.45
N VAL A 392 -25.14 -8.99 -34.75
CA VAL A 392 -25.31 -8.55 -33.36
C VAL A 392 -26.62 -7.79 -33.13
N ASP A 393 -27.31 -8.15 -32.04
CA ASP A 393 -28.50 -7.43 -31.57
C ASP A 393 -28.08 -6.21 -30.74
N VAL A 394 -27.89 -5.09 -31.44
CA VAL A 394 -27.68 -3.77 -30.84
C VAL A 394 -28.98 -2.97 -30.69
N ASP A 395 -30.13 -3.59 -30.96
CA ASP A 395 -31.43 -2.94 -30.83
C ASP A 395 -31.95 -3.14 -29.39
N ASN A 396 -31.76 -4.33 -28.83
CA ASN A 396 -32.09 -4.63 -27.43
C ASN A 396 -30.87 -4.55 -26.48
N TRP A 397 -29.65 -4.80 -26.97
CA TRP A 397 -28.45 -4.94 -26.12
C TRP A 397 -27.32 -4.00 -26.50
N LYS A 398 -27.65 -2.77 -26.93
CA LYS A 398 -26.69 -1.78 -27.39
C LYS A 398 -25.55 -1.48 -26.41
N GLU A 399 -25.89 -1.29 -25.12
CA GLU A 399 -24.91 -0.94 -24.07
C GLU A 399 -23.87 -2.04 -23.82
N PHE A 400 -24.15 -3.26 -24.27
CA PHE A 400 -23.29 -4.44 -24.16
C PHE A 400 -22.78 -4.91 -25.52
N GLU A 401 -23.07 -4.15 -26.58
CA GLU A 401 -22.82 -4.51 -27.97
C GLU A 401 -23.20 -5.99 -28.27
N GLY A 402 -24.42 -6.37 -27.86
CA GLY A 402 -24.96 -7.71 -28.06
C GLY A 402 -24.49 -8.78 -27.07
N SER A 403 -23.71 -8.43 -26.04
CA SER A 403 -23.22 -9.40 -25.04
C SER A 403 -23.70 -9.08 -23.61
N PRO A 404 -25.03 -9.04 -23.35
CA PRO A 404 -25.56 -8.57 -22.07
C PRO A 404 -25.17 -9.47 -20.88
N ASN A 405 -24.80 -8.84 -19.76
CA ASN A 405 -24.57 -9.53 -18.48
C ASN A 405 -25.86 -10.22 -17.99
N TYR A 406 -25.74 -11.38 -17.33
CA TYR A 406 -26.89 -12.11 -16.79
C TYR A 406 -27.76 -11.28 -15.85
N ASN A 407 -27.14 -10.47 -14.98
CA ASN A 407 -27.86 -9.57 -14.06
C ASN A 407 -28.71 -8.51 -14.77
N TYR A 408 -28.43 -8.22 -16.05
CA TYR A 408 -29.21 -7.34 -16.91
C TYR A 408 -30.25 -8.12 -17.71
N ILE A 409 -29.91 -9.32 -18.21
CA ILE A 409 -30.85 -10.22 -18.90
C ILE A 409 -32.09 -10.48 -18.03
N VAL A 410 -31.89 -10.90 -16.78
CA VAL A 410 -33.01 -11.27 -15.87
C VAL A 410 -33.89 -10.09 -15.46
N LYS A 411 -33.43 -8.85 -15.64
CA LYS A 411 -34.20 -7.63 -15.38
C LYS A 411 -34.94 -7.12 -16.63
N THR A 412 -34.67 -7.69 -17.80
CA THR A 412 -35.18 -7.19 -19.08
C THR A 412 -36.45 -7.95 -19.49
N PRO A 413 -37.64 -7.33 -19.43
CA PRO A 413 -38.90 -8.01 -19.75
C PRO A 413 -39.12 -8.14 -21.28
N GLY A 414 -40.09 -8.97 -21.65
CA GLY A 414 -40.60 -9.07 -23.02
C GLY A 414 -39.86 -10.07 -23.91
N TRP A 415 -39.03 -10.92 -23.33
CA TRP A 415 -38.41 -12.07 -23.98
C TRP A 415 -39.16 -13.35 -23.64
N GLU A 416 -39.37 -14.22 -24.62
CA GLU A 416 -39.90 -15.56 -24.40
C GLU A 416 -38.72 -16.51 -24.14
N HIS A 417 -38.58 -16.97 -22.90
CA HIS A 417 -37.51 -17.87 -22.49
C HIS A 417 -37.87 -19.33 -22.82
N LYS A 418 -36.94 -20.05 -23.43
CA LYS A 418 -37.05 -21.44 -23.88
C LYS A 418 -35.84 -22.24 -23.37
N TRP A 419 -35.98 -23.56 -23.36
CA TRP A 419 -34.94 -24.51 -22.95
C TRP A 419 -34.63 -25.44 -24.11
N ASP A 420 -33.35 -25.61 -24.43
CA ASP A 420 -32.90 -26.69 -25.31
C ASP A 420 -32.46 -27.89 -24.46
N ALA A 421 -33.24 -28.97 -24.53
CA ALA A 421 -32.96 -30.19 -23.78
C ALA A 421 -31.79 -31.01 -24.35
N SER A 422 -31.39 -30.77 -25.61
CA SER A 422 -30.23 -31.45 -26.20
C SER A 422 -28.94 -30.80 -25.73
N ALA A 423 -28.86 -29.47 -25.84
CA ALA A 423 -27.68 -28.70 -25.43
C ALA A 423 -27.61 -28.41 -23.92
N GLU A 424 -28.72 -28.61 -23.19
CA GLU A 424 -28.87 -28.37 -21.75
C GLU A 424 -28.59 -26.92 -21.32
N VAL A 425 -29.06 -25.97 -22.15
CA VAL A 425 -28.92 -24.52 -21.94
C VAL A 425 -30.19 -23.77 -22.33
N PRO A 426 -30.43 -22.58 -21.74
CA PRO A 426 -31.56 -21.75 -22.12
C PRO A 426 -31.25 -20.88 -23.34
N TYR A 427 -32.32 -20.40 -23.98
CA TYR A 427 -32.26 -19.29 -24.93
C TYR A 427 -33.55 -18.49 -24.83
N ALA A 428 -33.59 -17.31 -25.44
CA ALA A 428 -34.79 -16.48 -25.46
C ALA A 428 -35.01 -15.84 -26.82
N VAL A 429 -36.27 -15.61 -27.17
CA VAL A 429 -36.67 -14.99 -28.44
C VAL A 429 -37.60 -13.80 -28.22
N LYS A 430 -37.54 -12.82 -29.13
CA LYS A 430 -38.40 -11.64 -29.13
C LYS A 430 -38.55 -11.11 -30.55
N GLY A 431 -39.63 -11.46 -31.25
CA GLY A 431 -39.71 -11.15 -32.68
C GLY A 431 -38.50 -11.73 -33.40
N LYS A 432 -37.85 -10.95 -34.27
CA LYS A 432 -36.65 -11.33 -35.03
C LYS A 432 -35.35 -11.43 -34.20
N TYR A 433 -35.39 -11.31 -32.87
CA TYR A 433 -34.19 -11.33 -32.03
C TYR A 433 -34.08 -12.64 -31.25
N PHE A 434 -32.86 -13.16 -31.16
CA PHE A 434 -32.48 -14.37 -30.44
C PHE A 434 -31.38 -14.05 -29.43
N LEU A 435 -31.49 -14.59 -28.22
CA LEU A 435 -30.49 -14.49 -27.16
C LEU A 435 -30.13 -15.88 -26.66
N SER A 436 -28.89 -16.32 -26.84
CA SER A 436 -28.34 -17.44 -26.07
C SER A 436 -27.70 -16.93 -24.80
N TYR A 437 -27.86 -17.63 -23.68
CA TYR A 437 -27.31 -17.25 -22.39
C TYR A 437 -27.24 -18.48 -21.48
N ASP A 438 -26.73 -18.31 -20.26
CA ASP A 438 -26.79 -19.31 -19.19
C ASP A 438 -27.65 -18.80 -18.04
N ASP A 439 -28.29 -19.73 -17.32
CA ASP A 439 -29.09 -19.44 -16.14
C ASP A 439 -28.75 -20.40 -14.98
N VAL A 440 -29.45 -20.26 -13.85
CA VAL A 440 -29.22 -21.10 -12.67
C VAL A 440 -29.36 -22.60 -13.01
N PRO A 441 -30.44 -23.06 -13.68
CA PRO A 441 -30.53 -24.44 -14.16
C PRO A 441 -29.35 -24.94 -15.01
N SER A 442 -28.90 -24.19 -16.03
CA SER A 442 -27.78 -24.63 -16.86
C SER A 442 -26.45 -24.62 -16.10
N MET A 443 -26.24 -23.66 -15.19
CA MET A 443 -25.08 -23.64 -14.31
C MET A 443 -25.02 -24.85 -13.38
N LYS A 444 -26.15 -25.25 -12.79
CA LYS A 444 -26.20 -26.48 -11.97
C LYS A 444 -25.86 -27.72 -12.79
N LYS A 445 -26.35 -27.81 -14.04
CA LYS A 445 -26.03 -28.93 -14.94
C LYS A 445 -24.56 -28.97 -15.32
N LYS A 446 -23.96 -27.82 -15.65
CA LYS A 446 -22.52 -27.72 -15.95
C LYS A 446 -21.64 -28.03 -14.74
N ALA A 447 -22.00 -27.54 -13.55
CA ALA A 447 -21.32 -27.88 -12.32
C ALA A 447 -21.44 -29.39 -12.00
N GLN A 448 -22.63 -29.97 -12.15
CA GLN A 448 -22.82 -31.40 -11.92
C GLN A 448 -22.00 -32.24 -12.90
N TYR A 449 -21.96 -31.83 -14.17
CA TYR A 449 -21.11 -32.45 -15.17
C TYR A 449 -19.62 -32.44 -14.78
N ILE A 450 -19.14 -31.34 -14.21
CA ILE A 450 -17.75 -31.23 -13.70
C ILE A 450 -17.48 -32.23 -12.56
N VAL A 451 -18.46 -32.40 -11.66
CA VAL A 451 -18.38 -33.40 -10.59
C VAL A 451 -18.38 -34.82 -11.17
N ASP A 452 -19.33 -35.14 -12.04
CA ASP A 452 -19.53 -36.48 -12.62
C ASP A 452 -18.33 -36.95 -13.45
N HIS A 453 -17.59 -36.02 -14.04
CA HIS A 453 -16.41 -36.30 -14.87
C HIS A 453 -15.06 -36.04 -14.17
N ASP A 454 -15.08 -35.79 -12.86
CA ASP A 454 -13.90 -35.48 -12.04
C ASP A 454 -12.96 -34.44 -12.67
N LEU A 455 -13.56 -33.36 -13.16
CA LEU A 455 -12.83 -32.24 -13.75
C LEU A 455 -12.33 -31.30 -12.66
N GLY A 456 -11.32 -30.48 -12.98
CA GLY A 456 -10.69 -29.54 -12.06
C GLY A 456 -11.65 -28.48 -11.51
N GLY A 457 -12.60 -27.99 -12.32
CA GLY A 457 -13.53 -26.95 -11.88
C GLY A 457 -14.10 -26.09 -13.02
N VAL A 458 -14.46 -24.84 -12.68
CA VAL A 458 -14.96 -23.83 -13.63
C VAL A 458 -14.02 -22.63 -13.72
N ILE A 459 -14.01 -21.99 -14.89
CA ILE A 459 -13.56 -20.61 -15.06
C ILE A 459 -14.73 -19.72 -15.53
N VAL A 460 -14.91 -18.57 -14.90
CA VAL A 460 -16.05 -17.68 -15.08
C VAL A 460 -15.62 -16.41 -15.81
N TRP A 461 -16.26 -16.13 -16.96
CA TRP A 461 -16.24 -14.82 -17.59
C TRP A 461 -17.62 -14.16 -17.47
N GLN A 462 -17.81 -13.08 -16.74
CA GLN A 462 -16.92 -12.52 -15.72
C GLN A 462 -17.69 -12.33 -14.42
N VAL A 463 -16.99 -12.23 -13.29
CA VAL A 463 -17.57 -12.33 -11.93
C VAL A 463 -18.75 -11.38 -11.71
N HIS A 464 -18.65 -10.14 -12.17
CA HIS A 464 -19.69 -9.12 -11.99
C HIS A 464 -20.88 -9.27 -12.95
N GLY A 465 -20.84 -10.21 -13.89
CA GLY A 465 -21.93 -10.44 -14.86
C GLY A 465 -23.25 -10.89 -14.21
N ASP A 466 -23.19 -11.39 -12.98
CA ASP A 466 -24.33 -11.97 -12.27
C ASP A 466 -24.64 -11.28 -10.93
N ILE A 467 -23.75 -10.42 -10.43
CA ILE A 467 -23.93 -9.80 -9.11
C ILE A 467 -25.21 -8.97 -9.02
N LYS A 468 -25.82 -9.00 -7.83
CA LYS A 468 -26.97 -8.19 -7.43
C LYS A 468 -26.75 -7.68 -6.00
N CYS A 469 -26.86 -6.37 -5.80
CA CYS A 469 -26.93 -5.81 -4.46
C CYS A 469 -28.39 -5.77 -3.98
N GLU A 470 -28.71 -6.55 -2.95
CA GLU A 470 -30.03 -6.56 -2.30
C GLU A 470 -30.08 -5.70 -1.03
N GLY A 471 -28.96 -5.08 -0.66
CA GLY A 471 -28.80 -4.23 0.51
C GLY A 471 -28.55 -2.76 0.17
N THR A 472 -27.94 -2.04 1.11
CA THR A 472 -27.39 -0.69 0.91
C THR A 472 -25.89 -0.73 0.62
N PHE A 473 -25.33 0.38 0.13
CA PHE A 473 -23.90 0.53 -0.09
C PHE A 473 -23.19 1.25 1.06
N ILE A 474 -22.07 0.68 1.51
CA ILE A 474 -21.05 1.37 2.28
C ILE A 474 -20.08 2.04 1.30
N ASN A 475 -19.73 3.30 1.55
CA ASN A 475 -18.84 4.07 0.69
C ASN A 475 -17.43 4.06 1.27
N HIS A 476 -16.45 3.61 0.48
CA HIS A 476 -15.03 3.67 0.80
C HIS A 476 -14.37 4.67 -0.14
N GLY A 477 -14.05 5.85 0.39
CA GLY A 477 -13.70 7.01 -0.41
C GLY A 477 -14.77 7.38 -1.45
N THR A 478 -14.32 7.95 -2.57
CA THR A 478 -15.22 8.41 -3.65
C THR A 478 -15.54 7.34 -4.69
N LYS A 479 -14.72 6.28 -4.76
CA LYS A 479 -14.78 5.27 -5.83
C LYS A 479 -15.45 3.98 -5.37
N LEU A 480 -14.92 3.31 -4.33
CA LEU A 480 -15.34 1.96 -3.96
C LEU A 480 -16.71 1.95 -3.25
N LYS A 481 -17.55 1.00 -3.65
CA LYS A 481 -18.87 0.74 -3.04
C LYS A 481 -18.94 -0.71 -2.62
N GLU A 482 -19.27 -0.96 -1.36
CA GLU A 482 -19.45 -2.31 -0.82
C GLU A 482 -20.93 -2.55 -0.54
N CYS A 483 -21.48 -3.62 -1.08
CA CYS A 483 -22.86 -4.01 -0.87
C CYS A 483 -22.99 -4.77 0.45
N THR A 484 -23.89 -4.31 1.31
CA THR A 484 -24.18 -4.97 2.60
C THR A 484 -24.90 -6.33 2.48
N LYS A 485 -25.43 -6.64 1.29
CA LYS A 485 -26.10 -7.92 0.99
C LYS A 485 -25.94 -8.26 -0.49
N LEU A 486 -24.78 -8.82 -0.83
CA LEU A 486 -24.46 -9.29 -2.18
C LEU A 486 -25.16 -10.62 -2.45
N SER A 487 -25.60 -10.83 -3.70
CA SER A 487 -25.98 -12.14 -4.23
C SER A 487 -25.37 -12.31 -5.63
N SER A 488 -24.95 -13.52 -5.95
CA SER A 488 -24.44 -13.95 -7.27
C SER A 488 -25.07 -15.29 -7.66
N PRO A 489 -26.34 -15.31 -8.11
CA PRO A 489 -27.12 -16.54 -8.30
C PRO A 489 -26.48 -17.65 -9.13
N LEU A 490 -25.75 -17.34 -10.20
CA LEU A 490 -25.03 -18.29 -11.03
C LEU A 490 -23.79 -18.84 -10.31
N ALA A 491 -23.05 -18.01 -9.59
CA ALA A 491 -21.91 -18.45 -8.80
C ALA A 491 -22.36 -19.32 -7.61
N GLU A 492 -23.40 -18.88 -6.90
CA GLU A 492 -24.07 -19.63 -5.82
C GLU A 492 -24.57 -20.99 -6.33
N ALA A 493 -25.13 -21.05 -7.55
CA ALA A 493 -25.59 -22.29 -8.15
C ALA A 493 -24.45 -23.29 -8.44
N ILE A 494 -23.24 -22.80 -8.76
CA ILE A 494 -22.06 -23.63 -8.93
C ILE A 494 -21.57 -24.14 -7.57
N ASP A 495 -21.45 -23.24 -6.59
CA ASP A 495 -21.01 -23.59 -5.23
C ASP A 495 -21.96 -24.59 -4.57
N ASP A 496 -23.28 -24.40 -4.69
CA ASP A 496 -24.32 -25.33 -4.22
C ASP A 496 -24.04 -26.78 -4.65
N VAL A 497 -23.63 -26.97 -5.92
CA VAL A 497 -23.36 -28.30 -6.48
C VAL A 497 -22.02 -28.84 -6.02
N PHE A 498 -20.98 -28.01 -6.03
CA PHE A 498 -19.64 -28.42 -5.59
C PHE A 498 -19.57 -28.70 -4.08
N SER A 499 -20.44 -28.08 -3.30
CA SER A 499 -20.55 -28.24 -1.86
C SER A 499 -21.65 -29.24 -1.43
N ALA A 500 -22.38 -29.86 -2.37
CA ALA A 500 -23.53 -30.72 -2.06
C ALA A 500 -23.22 -31.93 -1.16
N ASP A 501 -22.00 -32.49 -1.28
CA ASP A 501 -21.52 -33.61 -0.48
C ASP A 501 -20.65 -33.18 0.72
N ILE A 502 -20.62 -31.88 1.02
CA ILE A 502 -19.77 -31.26 2.04
C ILE A 502 -20.67 -30.76 3.17
N THR A 503 -20.39 -31.15 4.41
CA THR A 503 -21.08 -30.60 5.58
C THR A 503 -20.84 -29.08 5.62
N PRO A 504 -21.90 -28.23 5.60
CA PRO A 504 -21.73 -26.79 5.58
C PRO A 504 -20.98 -26.30 6.82
N ASN A 505 -19.94 -25.48 6.62
CA ASN A 505 -19.15 -24.93 7.72
C ASN A 505 -20.02 -24.16 8.73
N ALA A 506 -19.99 -24.58 9.99
CA ALA A 506 -20.52 -23.86 11.12
C ALA A 506 -19.56 -22.74 11.53
N ALA A 507 -20.08 -21.61 12.03
CA ALA A 507 -19.19 -20.65 12.67
C ALA A 507 -18.68 -21.23 14.00
N PRO A 508 -17.44 -20.93 14.43
CA PRO A 508 -16.93 -21.39 15.71
C PRO A 508 -17.80 -20.86 16.86
N GLU A 509 -18.01 -21.69 17.87
CA GLU A 509 -18.72 -21.29 19.08
C GLU A 509 -17.72 -20.79 20.14
N LEU A 510 -17.62 -19.47 20.28
CA LEU A 510 -16.76 -18.84 21.28
C LEU A 510 -17.41 -18.82 22.67
N THR A 511 -16.70 -19.36 23.65
CA THR A 511 -17.00 -19.24 25.08
C THR A 511 -16.01 -18.28 25.74
N VAL A 512 -16.56 -17.24 26.36
CA VAL A 512 -15.81 -16.24 27.12
C VAL A 512 -16.11 -16.38 28.63
N PRO A 513 -15.17 -16.06 29.53
CA PRO A 513 -15.40 -16.14 30.96
C PRO A 513 -16.39 -15.06 31.43
N ALA A 514 -16.81 -15.17 32.69
CA ALA A 514 -17.58 -14.11 33.37
C ALA A 514 -16.77 -12.81 33.49
N THR A 515 -17.43 -11.73 33.94
CA THR A 515 -16.78 -10.43 34.19
C THR A 515 -15.51 -10.58 35.01
N GLN A 516 -14.43 -9.97 34.52
CA GLN A 516 -13.13 -9.93 35.20
C GLN A 516 -13.01 -8.66 36.05
N ALA A 517 -12.05 -8.66 36.97
CA ALA A 517 -11.70 -7.50 37.77
C ALA A 517 -10.19 -7.28 37.70
N ALA A 518 -9.78 -6.02 37.63
CA ALA A 518 -8.39 -5.60 37.63
C ALA A 518 -8.26 -4.32 38.47
N GLN A 519 -7.11 -4.09 39.09
CA GLN A 519 -6.74 -2.77 39.59
C GLN A 519 -6.27 -1.89 38.41
N SER A 520 -6.30 -0.58 38.62
CA SER A 520 -5.64 0.40 37.75
C SER A 520 -4.22 -0.06 37.38
N GLY A 521 -3.93 -0.17 36.08
CA GLY A 521 -2.61 -0.57 35.55
C GLY A 521 -2.27 -2.06 35.66
N GLU A 522 -3.13 -2.87 36.27
CA GLU A 522 -2.87 -4.30 36.47
C GLU A 522 -3.00 -5.07 35.14
N THR A 523 -2.03 -5.93 34.87
CA THR A 523 -2.13 -6.92 33.79
C THR A 523 -2.81 -8.18 34.32
N ILE A 524 -3.95 -8.53 33.75
CA ILE A 524 -4.68 -9.76 34.04
C ILE A 524 -4.62 -10.72 32.85
N SER A 525 -4.71 -12.01 33.14
CA SER A 525 -4.83 -13.05 32.12
C SER A 525 -6.05 -13.92 32.39
N PHE A 526 -6.80 -14.22 31.34
CA PHE A 526 -7.93 -15.15 31.40
C PHE A 526 -7.97 -16.02 30.14
N SER A 527 -8.56 -17.21 30.28
CA SER A 527 -8.68 -18.16 29.17
C SER A 527 -10.03 -18.01 28.47
N VAL A 528 -10.00 -18.14 27.15
CA VAL A 528 -11.18 -18.33 26.31
C VAL A 528 -11.07 -19.68 25.63
N SER A 529 -12.22 -20.25 25.25
CA SER A 529 -12.27 -21.48 24.47
C SER A 529 -13.26 -21.34 23.35
N ALA A 530 -12.97 -21.96 22.22
CA ALA A 530 -13.90 -22.09 21.13
C ALA A 530 -13.90 -23.54 20.64
N ILE A 531 -15.06 -23.98 20.19
CA ILE A 531 -15.21 -25.26 19.51
C ILE A 531 -15.74 -24.99 18.11
N ASP A 532 -15.31 -25.83 17.18
CA ASP A 532 -15.85 -25.84 15.84
C ASP A 532 -16.55 -27.18 15.61
N ALA A 533 -17.75 -27.13 15.02
CA ALA A 533 -18.55 -28.33 14.82
C ALA A 533 -17.97 -29.22 13.70
N ASP A 534 -17.24 -28.62 12.77
CA ASP A 534 -16.61 -29.28 11.62
C ASP A 534 -15.16 -29.71 11.91
N GLY A 535 -14.61 -29.27 13.05
CA GLY A 535 -13.27 -29.62 13.51
C GLY A 535 -12.18 -28.78 12.86
N ASP A 536 -12.53 -27.62 12.30
CA ASP A 536 -11.59 -26.70 11.69
C ASP A 536 -10.58 -26.14 12.70
N SER A 537 -9.43 -25.73 12.18
CA SER A 537 -8.41 -25.05 12.98
C SER A 537 -8.84 -23.63 13.32
N LEU A 538 -8.69 -23.26 14.58
CA LEU A 538 -9.18 -21.99 15.13
C LEU A 538 -8.03 -21.00 15.33
N SER A 539 -8.32 -19.72 15.10
CA SER A 539 -7.41 -18.62 15.38
C SER A 539 -8.12 -17.51 16.14
N PHE A 540 -7.46 -16.98 17.18
CA PHE A 540 -8.00 -15.97 18.07
C PHE A 540 -7.28 -14.62 17.87
N SER A 541 -8.03 -13.52 17.93
CA SER A 541 -7.47 -12.16 17.89
C SER A 541 -8.24 -11.20 18.79
N SER A 542 -7.57 -10.14 19.21
CA SER A 542 -8.13 -9.03 20.00
C SER A 542 -7.35 -7.74 19.69
N PRO A 543 -8.02 -6.60 19.47
CA PRO A 543 -7.34 -5.32 19.32
C PRO A 543 -6.90 -4.72 20.66
N GLU A 544 -7.52 -5.08 21.78
CA GLU A 544 -7.19 -4.51 23.10
C GLU A 544 -6.24 -5.37 23.95
N ALA A 545 -6.00 -6.62 23.56
CA ALA A 545 -5.25 -7.59 24.36
C ALA A 545 -4.28 -8.43 23.53
N GLN A 546 -3.21 -8.92 24.19
CA GLN A 546 -2.30 -9.90 23.60
C GLN A 546 -2.93 -11.29 23.68
N ILE A 547 -2.92 -12.02 22.57
CA ILE A 547 -3.49 -13.36 22.46
C ILE A 547 -2.35 -14.38 22.31
N THR A 548 -2.31 -15.37 23.18
CA THR A 548 -1.50 -16.57 23.01
C THR A 548 -2.41 -17.74 22.70
N ASP A 549 -2.39 -18.21 21.46
CA ASP A 549 -3.13 -19.39 21.04
C ASP A 549 -2.45 -20.67 21.55
N ASN A 550 -3.21 -21.56 22.20
CA ASN A 550 -2.68 -22.80 22.76
C ASN A 550 -2.77 -23.97 21.77
N GLY A 551 -3.33 -23.77 20.57
CA GLY A 551 -3.40 -24.78 19.49
C GLY A 551 -4.37 -25.93 19.77
N ASN A 552 -5.25 -25.80 20.75
CA ASN A 552 -6.21 -26.83 21.17
C ASN A 552 -7.64 -26.28 21.31
N GLY A 553 -7.97 -25.22 20.57
CA GLY A 553 -9.25 -24.51 20.68
C GLY A 553 -9.36 -23.63 21.94
N THR A 554 -8.26 -23.36 22.63
CA THR A 554 -8.21 -22.39 23.73
C THR A 554 -7.14 -21.34 23.48
N ALA A 555 -7.36 -20.13 24.00
CA ALA A 555 -6.37 -19.08 23.97
C ALA A 555 -6.28 -18.39 25.33
N THR A 556 -5.08 -17.92 25.65
CA THR A 556 -4.81 -17.07 26.81
C THR A 556 -4.83 -15.62 26.37
N VAL A 557 -5.78 -14.85 26.91
CA VAL A 557 -5.91 -13.41 26.69
C VAL A 557 -5.16 -12.69 27.80
N THR A 558 -4.21 -11.83 27.45
CA THR A 558 -3.47 -11.00 28.40
C THR A 558 -3.79 -9.54 28.15
N TYR A 559 -4.47 -8.92 29.12
CA TYR A 559 -5.00 -7.57 29.04
C TYR A 559 -4.39 -6.71 30.15
N THR A 560 -3.90 -5.53 29.79
CA THR A 560 -3.43 -4.53 30.76
C THR A 560 -4.52 -3.48 30.95
N ALA A 561 -5.06 -3.40 32.17
CA ALA A 561 -6.06 -2.41 32.51
C ALA A 561 -5.48 -0.99 32.41
N PRO A 562 -6.27 0.01 31.97
CA PRO A 562 -5.82 1.40 31.95
C PRO A 562 -5.51 1.90 33.36
N ASN A 563 -4.59 2.87 33.45
CA ASN A 563 -4.36 3.60 34.69
C ASN A 563 -5.50 4.58 34.92
N THR A 564 -6.14 4.52 36.08
CA THR A 564 -7.30 5.35 36.43
C THR A 564 -7.42 5.56 37.93
N ALA A 565 -7.71 6.80 38.33
CA ALA A 565 -7.98 7.17 39.71
C ALA A 565 -9.36 6.71 40.19
N THR A 566 -10.34 6.62 39.27
CA THR A 566 -11.73 6.23 39.55
C THR A 566 -12.06 4.86 38.97
N ASP A 567 -13.03 4.18 39.58
CA ASP A 567 -13.54 2.92 39.07
C ASP A 567 -14.13 3.13 37.67
N MET A 568 -13.84 2.21 36.75
CA MET A 568 -14.44 2.19 35.42
C MET A 568 -14.78 0.78 34.96
N VAL A 569 -15.61 0.69 33.93
CA VAL A 569 -15.93 -0.56 33.26
C VAL A 569 -15.42 -0.47 31.84
N THR A 570 -14.63 -1.46 31.43
CA THR A 570 -14.12 -1.62 30.07
C THR A 570 -14.49 -3.01 29.53
N SER A 571 -14.21 -3.27 28.26
CA SER A 571 -14.42 -4.57 27.65
C SER A 571 -13.29 -4.93 26.71
N VAL A 572 -12.85 -6.19 26.75
CA VAL A 572 -11.92 -6.78 25.80
C VAL A 572 -12.73 -7.50 24.73
N MET A 573 -12.52 -7.18 23.45
CA MET A 573 -13.18 -7.89 22.35
C MET A 573 -12.31 -9.07 21.92
N ILE A 574 -12.92 -10.25 21.83
CA ILE A 574 -12.26 -11.46 21.32
C ILE A 574 -13.00 -11.90 20.07
N LYS A 575 -12.26 -12.00 18.96
CA LYS A 575 -12.71 -12.63 17.72
C LYS A 575 -12.05 -14.00 17.61
N VAL A 576 -12.83 -15.03 17.30
CA VAL A 576 -12.32 -16.33 16.87
C VAL A 576 -12.83 -16.61 15.47
N THR A 577 -11.97 -17.17 14.63
CA THR A 577 -12.26 -17.53 13.25
C THR A 577 -11.77 -18.95 12.97
N ASP A 578 -12.54 -19.71 12.21
CA ASP A 578 -12.13 -21.00 11.62
C ASP A 578 -11.41 -20.79 10.26
N GLY A 579 -11.30 -19.52 9.84
CA GLY A 579 -10.76 -19.09 8.54
C GLY A 579 -11.85 -18.74 7.52
N ARG A 580 -13.05 -19.30 7.67
CA ARG A 580 -14.24 -19.13 6.83
C ARG A 580 -15.27 -18.21 7.50
N LYS A 581 -15.73 -18.57 8.69
CA LYS A 581 -16.66 -17.83 9.54
C LYS A 581 -15.96 -17.40 10.83
N SER A 582 -16.51 -16.35 11.44
CA SER A 582 -15.99 -15.85 12.71
C SER A 582 -17.11 -15.43 13.63
N VAL A 583 -16.84 -15.52 14.93
CA VAL A 583 -17.69 -14.98 15.97
C VAL A 583 -16.87 -14.04 16.84
N THR A 584 -17.53 -12.99 17.32
CA THR A 584 -16.94 -12.03 18.23
C THR A 584 -17.75 -11.98 19.52
N LYS A 585 -17.07 -12.02 20.66
CA LYS A 585 -17.67 -11.77 21.99
C LYS A 585 -16.77 -10.85 22.81
N SER A 586 -17.37 -10.12 23.74
CA SER A 586 -16.63 -9.23 24.64
C SER A 586 -16.61 -9.77 26.07
N VAL A 587 -15.47 -9.64 26.73
CA VAL A 587 -15.31 -9.87 28.18
C VAL A 587 -15.33 -8.51 28.87
N VAL A 588 -16.28 -8.30 29.78
CA VAL A 588 -16.32 -7.09 30.60
C VAL A 588 -15.24 -7.18 31.67
N VAL A 589 -14.52 -6.08 31.89
CA VAL A 589 -13.52 -5.93 32.95
C VAL A 589 -13.88 -4.72 33.80
N ASN A 590 -14.12 -4.95 35.09
CA ASN A 590 -14.30 -3.89 36.07
C ASN A 590 -12.92 -3.47 36.60
N VAL A 591 -12.50 -2.25 36.26
CA VAL A 591 -11.24 -1.68 36.71
C VAL A 591 -11.48 -0.89 37.98
N LYS A 592 -10.90 -1.33 39.09
CA LYS A 592 -10.91 -0.61 40.35
C LYS A 592 -9.88 0.52 40.28
N GLY A 593 -10.34 1.75 40.44
CA GLY A 593 -9.45 2.91 40.43
C GLY A 593 -8.48 2.85 41.62
N SER A 594 -7.25 3.33 41.43
CA SER A 594 -6.23 3.35 42.49
C SER A 594 -6.64 4.25 43.67
N GLY A 595 -7.65 5.10 43.50
CA GLY A 595 -8.06 6.11 44.48
C GLY A 595 -7.07 7.27 44.63
N VAL A 596 -6.00 7.24 43.83
CA VAL A 596 -4.94 8.25 43.77
C VAL A 596 -4.94 8.79 42.34
N VAL A 597 -4.98 10.10 42.17
CA VAL A 597 -4.66 10.70 40.87
C VAL A 597 -3.18 10.43 40.65
N GLU A 598 -2.85 9.49 39.74
CA GLU A 598 -1.45 9.27 39.39
C GLU A 598 -0.91 10.56 38.77
N ASN A 599 0.23 11.01 39.28
CA ASN A 599 0.89 12.24 38.84
C ASN A 599 1.29 12.11 37.36
N THR A 600 0.75 12.97 36.50
CA THR A 600 1.12 13.05 35.10
C THR A 600 2.34 13.95 34.99
N ALA A 601 3.41 13.52 34.31
CA ALA A 601 4.56 14.39 34.12
C ALA A 601 4.14 15.70 33.41
N PRO A 602 4.69 16.87 33.80
CA PRO A 602 4.33 18.14 33.20
C PRO A 602 4.57 18.15 31.70
N VAL A 603 3.69 18.82 30.97
CA VAL A 603 3.84 19.04 29.52
C VAL A 603 4.66 20.33 29.32
N LEU A 604 5.87 20.19 28.80
CA LEU A 604 6.78 21.32 28.49
C LEU A 604 6.67 21.71 27.01
N THR A 605 6.53 23.01 26.76
CA THR A 605 6.61 23.63 25.43
C THR A 605 7.76 24.63 25.42
N ALA A 606 8.81 24.32 24.66
CA ALA A 606 9.93 25.22 24.39
C ALA A 606 10.15 25.41 22.88
N PRO A 607 10.71 26.55 22.43
CA PRO A 607 11.14 26.71 21.04
C PRO A 607 12.24 25.71 20.70
N ALA A 608 12.23 25.16 19.48
CA ALA A 608 13.28 24.23 19.05
C ALA A 608 14.64 24.93 18.88
N THR A 609 14.64 26.18 18.39
CA THR A 609 15.85 26.97 18.14
C THR A 609 15.63 28.45 18.45
N VAL A 610 16.66 29.13 18.96
CA VAL A 610 16.72 30.60 19.08
C VAL A 610 18.04 31.11 18.51
N ALA A 611 18.12 32.39 18.12
CA ALA A 611 19.32 32.98 17.54
C ALA A 611 19.76 34.24 18.32
N VAL A 612 21.07 34.47 18.40
CA VAL A 612 21.67 35.59 19.14
C VAL A 612 23.01 35.96 18.52
N GLU A 613 23.40 37.24 18.62
CA GLU A 613 24.74 37.66 18.20
C GLU A 613 25.77 37.32 19.29
N SER A 614 27.00 37.05 18.87
CA SER A 614 28.16 36.82 19.74
C SER A 614 28.24 37.88 20.87
N GLY A 615 28.34 37.42 22.12
CA GLY A 615 28.46 38.27 23.30
C GLY A 615 27.16 38.90 23.81
N GLN A 616 26.01 38.67 23.17
CA GLN A 616 24.71 39.16 23.62
C GLN A 616 23.95 38.10 24.45
N ASP A 617 23.00 38.56 25.25
CA ASP A 617 22.07 37.69 25.98
C ASP A 617 20.87 37.29 25.09
N VAL A 618 20.44 36.04 25.19
CA VAL A 618 19.17 35.58 24.62
C VAL A 618 18.26 35.04 25.72
N VAL A 619 16.98 35.39 25.64
CA VAL A 619 15.94 34.89 26.53
C VAL A 619 15.16 33.78 25.83
N ILE A 620 15.16 32.59 26.41
CA ILE A 620 14.36 31.43 25.97
C ILE A 620 13.14 31.35 26.89
N SER A 621 11.97 31.73 26.38
CA SER A 621 10.71 31.57 27.09
C SER A 621 10.13 30.18 26.87
N VAL A 622 9.88 29.46 27.97
CA VAL A 622 9.23 28.15 27.96
C VAL A 622 7.92 28.22 28.72
N ALA A 623 6.94 27.39 28.34
CA ALA A 623 5.69 27.22 29.06
C ALA A 623 5.55 25.76 29.49
N ALA A 624 4.97 25.52 30.66
CA ALA A 624 4.62 24.17 31.08
C ALA A 624 3.27 24.15 31.79
N THR A 625 2.56 23.04 31.64
CA THR A 625 1.29 22.77 32.32
C THR A 625 1.33 21.41 32.98
N ASP A 626 0.70 21.31 34.13
CA ASP A 626 0.52 20.09 34.87
C ASP A 626 -0.97 19.70 34.88
N ALA A 627 -1.28 18.43 34.67
CA ALA A 627 -2.67 17.98 34.58
C ALA A 627 -3.36 17.99 35.95
N GLU A 628 -2.58 17.82 37.03
CA GLU A 628 -3.02 17.80 38.41
C GLU A 628 -2.95 19.19 39.07
N GLY A 629 -2.30 20.14 38.41
CA GLY A 629 -2.11 21.52 38.88
C GLY A 629 -0.99 21.66 39.90
N ASP A 630 -0.05 20.71 39.92
CA ASP A 630 1.08 20.70 40.83
C ASP A 630 2.07 21.84 40.55
N ASN A 631 2.82 22.22 41.58
CA ASN A 631 3.78 23.33 41.48
C ASN A 631 5.00 22.92 40.65
N LEU A 632 5.24 23.64 39.55
CA LEU A 632 6.33 23.35 38.63
C LEU A 632 7.64 24.06 39.00
N THR A 633 8.74 23.31 38.96
CA THR A 633 10.11 23.82 39.14
C THR A 633 10.88 23.67 37.84
N TYR A 634 11.56 24.74 37.42
CA TYR A 634 12.29 24.81 36.17
C TYR A 634 13.80 24.87 36.43
N SER A 635 14.57 24.15 35.63
CA SER A 635 16.03 24.22 35.62
C SER A 635 16.57 24.16 34.19
N SER A 636 17.79 24.67 34.00
CA SER A 636 18.45 24.73 32.70
C SER A 636 19.89 24.25 32.82
N SER A 637 20.42 23.62 31.76
CA SER A 637 21.83 23.20 31.70
C SER A 637 22.81 24.38 31.67
N ILE A 638 22.41 25.52 31.11
CA ILE A 638 23.17 26.79 31.08
C ILE A 638 22.22 28.00 31.14
N GLY A 639 22.73 29.14 31.56
CA GLY A 639 21.94 30.38 31.71
C GLY A 639 21.20 30.49 33.04
N GLN A 640 20.60 31.65 33.28
CA GLN A 640 19.81 31.93 34.49
C GLN A 640 18.33 31.70 34.24
N VAL A 641 17.67 30.98 35.14
CA VAL A 641 16.24 30.65 35.05
C VAL A 641 15.44 31.58 35.95
N VAL A 642 14.45 32.26 35.38
CA VAL A 642 13.47 33.09 36.11
C VAL A 642 12.07 32.53 35.83
N ALA A 643 11.40 32.02 36.85
CA ALA A 643 10.03 31.54 36.72
C ALA A 643 9.06 32.69 36.40
N THR A 644 8.11 32.43 35.50
CA THR A 644 7.03 33.35 35.12
C THR A 644 5.67 32.78 35.52
N ALA A 645 4.58 33.52 35.30
CA ALA A 645 3.23 33.09 35.71
C ALA A 645 2.74 31.81 35.00
N SER A 646 3.31 31.46 33.85
CA SER A 646 2.90 30.32 33.03
C SER A 646 4.07 29.45 32.54
N GLY A 647 5.26 29.61 33.12
CA GLY A 647 6.48 29.07 32.53
C GLY A 647 7.77 29.55 33.19
N ALA A 648 8.83 29.66 32.40
CA ALA A 648 10.10 30.27 32.82
C ALA A 648 10.82 30.93 31.64
N ASP A 649 11.59 31.97 31.95
CA ASP A 649 12.51 32.62 31.02
C ASP A 649 13.94 32.20 31.39
N ILE A 650 14.67 31.63 30.41
CA ILE A 650 16.07 31.22 30.56
C ILE A 650 16.95 32.21 29.80
N THR A 651 17.73 33.01 30.53
CA THR A 651 18.68 33.97 29.95
C THR A 651 20.05 33.33 29.77
N VAL A 652 20.50 33.17 28.53
CA VAL A 652 21.80 32.60 28.17
C VAL A 652 22.67 33.68 27.53
N THR A 653 23.83 33.97 28.12
CA THR A 653 24.83 34.84 27.52
C THR A 653 25.62 34.07 26.47
N ALA A 654 25.57 34.53 25.22
CA ALA A 654 26.32 33.92 24.13
C ALA A 654 27.83 34.14 24.30
N PRO A 655 28.68 33.13 24.01
CA PRO A 655 30.12 33.32 23.99
C PRO A 655 30.50 34.35 22.93
N ILE A 656 31.59 35.08 23.19
CA ILE A 656 32.18 35.97 22.20
C ILE A 656 32.96 35.09 21.20
N THR A 657 32.55 35.14 19.93
CA THR A 657 33.14 34.34 18.85
C THR A 657 33.13 35.12 17.53
N THR A 658 34.12 34.87 16.69
CA THR A 658 34.21 35.41 15.32
C THR A 658 33.58 34.49 14.27
N GLU A 659 33.27 33.25 14.65
CA GLU A 659 32.64 32.22 13.81
C GLU A 659 31.29 31.83 14.40
N ASP A 660 30.35 31.40 13.56
CA ASP A 660 29.05 30.91 14.02
C ASP A 660 29.21 29.63 14.85
N VAL A 661 28.60 29.60 16.04
CA VAL A 661 28.62 28.42 16.94
C VAL A 661 27.22 28.11 17.44
N THR A 662 27.01 26.88 17.90
CA THR A 662 25.72 26.46 18.48
C THR A 662 25.90 26.09 19.95
N LEU A 663 25.00 26.58 20.81
CA LEU A 663 24.89 26.13 22.20
C LEU A 663 23.67 25.23 22.34
N THR A 664 23.77 24.23 23.21
CA THR A 664 22.65 23.34 23.55
C THR A 664 22.17 23.66 24.96
N VAL A 665 20.92 24.10 25.08
CA VAL A 665 20.26 24.42 26.35
C VAL A 665 19.24 23.33 26.63
N VAL A 666 19.44 22.52 27.66
CA VAL A 666 18.48 21.51 28.11
C VAL A 666 17.64 22.12 29.21
N VAL A 667 16.35 22.34 28.93
CA VAL A 667 15.38 22.83 29.90
C VAL A 667 14.67 21.62 30.51
N THR A 668 14.67 21.55 31.84
CA THR A 668 13.97 20.52 32.61
C THR A 668 12.88 21.17 33.44
N VAL A 669 11.66 20.63 33.37
CA VAL A 669 10.57 20.98 34.29
C VAL A 669 10.15 19.76 35.08
N THR A 670 9.93 19.94 36.37
CA THR A 670 9.50 18.89 37.30
C THR A 670 8.42 19.40 38.24
N ASP A 671 7.45 18.55 38.54
CA ASP A 671 6.42 18.72 39.58
C ASP A 671 6.91 18.22 40.96
N GLY A 672 8.14 17.69 41.05
CA GLY A 672 8.73 17.08 42.25
C GLY A 672 8.60 15.56 42.34
N GLN A 673 7.83 14.92 41.44
CA GLN A 673 7.62 13.47 41.33
C GLN A 673 8.09 12.92 39.97
N ALA A 674 7.79 13.63 38.89
CA ALA A 674 8.18 13.34 37.52
C ALA A 674 8.83 14.58 36.86
N SER A 675 9.53 14.37 35.75
CA SER A 675 10.18 15.46 35.02
C SER A 675 10.20 15.20 33.52
N VAL A 676 10.04 16.26 32.73
CA VAL A 676 10.27 16.25 31.28
C VAL A 676 11.43 17.18 30.93
N GLN A 677 12.17 16.83 29.87
CA GLN A 677 13.27 17.63 29.35
C GLN A 677 13.03 17.96 27.88
N GLN A 678 13.37 19.19 27.48
CA GLN A 678 13.43 19.59 26.09
C GLN A 678 14.73 20.33 25.81
N THR A 679 15.31 20.05 24.65
CA THR A 679 16.53 20.69 24.18
C THR A 679 16.19 21.86 23.27
N VAL A 680 16.77 23.02 23.55
CA VAL A 680 16.72 24.24 22.73
C VAL A 680 18.11 24.51 22.18
N VAL A 681 18.23 24.67 20.86
CA VAL A 681 19.50 25.03 20.22
C VAL A 681 19.60 26.55 20.08
N VAL A 682 20.66 27.15 20.61
CA VAL A 682 20.96 28.58 20.46
C VAL A 682 22.01 28.74 19.36
N ASN A 683 21.63 29.34 18.24
CA ASN A 683 22.54 29.68 17.15
C ASN A 683 23.19 31.04 17.46
N VAL A 684 24.49 31.05 17.66
CA VAL A 684 25.28 32.26 17.96
C VAL A 684 25.98 32.71 16.69
N THR A 685 25.65 33.90 16.19
CA THR A 685 26.28 34.48 15.00
C THR A 685 27.59 35.17 15.37
N GLY A 686 28.69 34.79 14.73
CA GLY A 686 30.03 35.33 14.98
C GLY A 686 30.16 36.79 14.52
N GLN A 687 30.80 37.64 15.33
CA GLN A 687 31.08 39.04 14.98
C GLN A 687 32.58 39.24 14.77
N ALA A 688 32.98 39.72 13.58
CA ALA A 688 34.38 39.95 13.25
C ALA A 688 34.98 41.07 14.13
N ALA A 689 36.09 40.77 14.81
CA ALA A 689 36.80 41.75 15.63
C ALA A 689 37.31 42.93 14.78
N GLY A 690 36.94 44.15 15.16
CA GLY A 690 37.44 45.38 14.53
C GLY A 690 38.96 45.47 14.64
N GLY A 691 39.63 45.68 13.50
CA GLY A 691 41.08 45.84 13.44
C GLY A 691 41.58 47.16 14.03
N ASP A 692 42.90 47.28 14.20
CA ASP A 692 43.57 48.48 14.71
C ASP A 692 43.11 49.74 13.96
N THR A 693 42.67 50.75 14.70
CA THR A 693 42.28 52.06 14.15
C THR A 693 43.39 53.10 14.28
N TRP A 694 44.50 52.77 14.97
CA TRP A 694 45.69 53.61 14.99
C TRP A 694 46.52 53.47 13.71
N SER A 695 46.78 54.61 13.07
CA SER A 695 47.75 54.77 11.98
C SER A 695 48.90 55.72 12.37
N PRO A 696 50.16 55.40 12.01
CA PRO A 696 51.32 56.26 12.27
C PRO A 696 51.34 57.55 11.44
N THR A 697 50.50 57.67 10.41
CA THR A 697 50.46 58.85 9.52
C THR A 697 49.33 59.82 9.85
N THR A 698 48.42 59.45 10.74
CA THR A 698 47.28 60.25 11.17
C THR A 698 47.65 61.13 12.36
N GLU A 699 47.12 62.35 12.41
CA GLU A 699 47.26 63.29 13.53
C GLU A 699 46.08 63.10 14.48
N TYR A 700 46.37 62.97 15.77
CA TYR A 700 45.39 62.84 16.85
C TYR A 700 45.53 64.02 17.80
N SER A 701 44.43 64.57 18.27
CA SER A 701 44.38 65.63 19.29
C SER A 701 44.06 65.06 20.67
N GLY A 702 44.28 65.84 21.72
CA GLY A 702 43.93 65.42 23.09
C GLY A 702 42.44 65.09 23.19
N GLY A 703 42.12 63.86 23.59
CA GLY A 703 40.78 63.27 23.66
C GLY A 703 40.47 62.23 22.57
N ASP A 704 41.25 62.16 21.49
CA ASP A 704 41.01 61.20 20.41
C ASP A 704 41.35 59.77 20.84
N SER A 705 40.53 58.81 20.43
CA SER A 705 40.64 57.40 20.82
C SER A 705 40.97 56.50 19.65
N VAL A 706 41.88 55.53 19.85
CA VAL A 706 42.30 54.55 18.85
C VAL A 706 42.41 53.15 19.44
N ILE A 707 42.17 52.12 18.63
CA ILE A 707 42.39 50.72 18.96
C ILE A 707 43.75 50.32 18.40
N TYR A 708 44.61 49.76 19.24
CA TYR A 708 45.90 49.23 18.85
C TYR A 708 46.20 47.94 19.62
N ASN A 709 46.43 46.83 18.92
CA ASN A 709 46.54 45.48 19.47
C ASN A 709 45.34 45.09 20.36
N GLY A 710 44.14 45.53 19.98
CA GLY A 710 42.89 45.22 20.71
C GLY A 710 42.67 46.01 22.01
N ILE A 711 43.47 47.04 22.29
CA ILE A 711 43.32 47.92 23.46
C ILE A 711 42.99 49.34 22.98
N THR A 712 42.01 49.99 23.63
CA THR A 712 41.66 51.39 23.36
C THR A 712 42.58 52.33 24.13
N TYR A 713 43.19 53.26 23.40
CA TYR A 713 44.05 54.32 23.95
C TYR A 713 43.48 55.69 23.61
N VAL A 714 43.54 56.60 24.59
CA VAL A 714 43.14 58.00 24.45
C VAL A 714 44.38 58.90 24.43
N ALA A 715 44.50 59.72 23.39
CA ALA A 715 45.55 60.72 23.29
C ALA A 715 45.34 61.80 24.36
N GLN A 716 46.38 62.08 25.15
CA GLN A 716 46.32 63.10 26.21
C GLN A 716 46.55 64.52 25.66
N TRP A 717 47.27 64.62 24.56
CA TRP A 717 47.54 65.84 23.80
C TRP A 717 47.84 65.46 22.35
N TRP A 718 48.10 66.47 21.50
CA TRP A 718 48.32 66.23 20.08
C TRP A 718 49.51 65.30 19.80
N THR A 719 49.35 64.31 18.91
CA THR A 719 50.40 63.39 18.48
C THR A 719 50.23 62.93 17.02
N LYS A 720 51.35 62.55 16.39
CA LYS A 720 51.41 61.94 15.06
C LYS A 720 52.59 60.96 15.02
N GLY A 721 52.32 59.69 14.70
CA GLY A 721 53.34 58.66 14.55
C GLY A 721 53.86 58.02 15.84
N GLU A 722 53.48 58.52 17.01
CA GLU A 722 53.84 57.87 18.29
C GLU A 722 52.88 56.71 18.59
N THR A 723 53.42 55.54 18.92
CA THR A 723 52.67 54.28 19.02
C THR A 723 51.97 54.12 20.39
N PRO A 724 50.67 53.82 20.43
CA PRO A 724 49.94 53.53 21.67
C PRO A 724 50.56 52.38 22.46
N GLY A 725 50.54 52.49 23.79
CA GLY A 725 51.19 51.54 24.70
C GLY A 725 52.70 51.72 24.91
N THR A 726 53.37 52.60 24.14
CA THR A 726 54.81 52.91 24.30
C THR A 726 55.09 54.38 24.58
N ALA A 727 54.34 55.29 23.95
CA ALA A 727 54.51 56.72 24.13
C ALA A 727 53.56 57.27 25.23
N ALA A 728 54.07 58.18 26.06
CA ALA A 728 53.34 58.75 27.19
C ALA A 728 52.12 59.59 26.80
N VAL A 729 51.98 59.95 25.51
CA VAL A 729 50.81 60.66 24.98
C VAL A 729 49.57 59.77 24.93
N TRP A 730 49.71 58.44 24.92
CA TRP A 730 48.59 57.50 24.87
C TRP A 730 48.34 56.89 26.24
N VAL A 731 47.13 57.06 26.76
CA VAL A 731 46.69 56.42 28.01
C VAL A 731 45.67 55.36 27.68
N GLU A 732 45.90 54.15 28.19
CA GLU A 732 44.95 53.04 28.10
C GLU A 732 43.66 53.43 28.80
N GLU A 733 42.54 53.32 28.08
CA GLU A 733 41.22 53.57 28.64
C GLU A 733 40.85 52.42 29.57
N THR A 734 40.99 52.63 30.88
CA THR A 734 40.70 51.59 31.87
C THR A 734 39.21 51.57 32.14
N THR A 735 38.54 50.50 31.70
CA THR A 735 37.13 50.21 31.95
C THR A 735 36.92 49.75 33.40
N GLY A 736 37.25 50.59 34.39
CA GLY A 736 36.77 50.49 35.78
C GLY A 736 36.97 49.18 36.57
N GLU A 737 37.58 48.13 36.01
CA GLU A 737 37.70 46.81 36.62
C GLU A 737 39.09 46.59 37.21
N ILE A 738 39.12 46.14 38.47
CA ILE A 738 40.35 45.88 39.23
C ILE A 738 40.96 44.55 38.73
N GLY A 739 42.04 44.64 37.95
CA GLY A 739 42.74 43.47 37.42
C GLY A 739 43.74 42.82 38.38
N ASN A 740 44.21 41.61 38.09
CA ASN A 740 45.26 40.95 38.89
C ASN A 740 46.61 41.71 38.84
N TRP A 741 47.36 41.70 39.94
CA TRP A 741 48.70 42.28 40.02
C TRP A 741 49.69 41.54 39.12
N SER A 742 50.55 42.29 38.43
CA SER A 742 51.60 41.78 37.54
C SER A 742 52.93 42.44 37.83
N ALA A 743 53.98 41.64 38.06
CA ALA A 743 55.33 42.13 38.33
C ALA A 743 55.92 43.00 37.21
N ASN A 744 55.46 42.83 35.97
CA ASN A 744 55.99 43.53 34.80
C ASN A 744 55.24 44.83 34.47
N LYS A 745 54.13 45.13 35.17
CA LYS A 745 53.33 46.35 35.00
C LYS A 745 53.78 47.41 36.00
N ALA A 746 53.87 48.66 35.54
CA ALA A 746 54.09 49.80 36.42
C ALA A 746 52.73 50.33 36.90
N TYR A 747 52.64 50.68 38.18
CA TYR A 747 51.45 51.17 38.83
C TYR A 747 51.74 52.53 39.45
N VAL A 748 50.80 53.47 39.36
CA VAL A 748 50.87 54.79 40.00
C VAL A 748 49.99 54.85 41.24
N ALA A 749 50.17 55.90 42.08
CA ALA A 749 49.34 56.11 43.26
C ALA A 749 47.84 56.04 42.91
N GLY A 750 47.09 55.24 43.65
CA GLY A 750 45.65 55.04 43.43
C GLY A 750 45.26 53.89 42.50
N ASN A 751 46.19 53.27 41.77
CA ASN A 751 45.87 52.06 41.01
C ASN A 751 45.55 50.88 41.93
N GLU A 752 44.52 50.12 41.56
CA GLU A 752 44.04 48.96 42.32
C GLU A 752 44.33 47.66 41.56
N VAL A 753 44.68 46.63 42.31
CA VAL A 753 44.97 45.29 41.78
C VAL A 753 44.48 44.20 42.73
N ILE A 754 44.25 43.01 42.20
CA ILE A 754 44.00 41.79 42.98
C ILE A 754 45.30 40.99 43.08
N PHE A 755 45.75 40.66 44.30
CA PHE A 755 46.87 39.76 44.52
C PHE A 755 46.54 38.76 45.62
N GLU A 756 46.68 37.46 45.31
CA GLU A 756 46.29 36.35 46.21
C GLU A 756 44.87 36.52 46.78
N GLY A 757 43.93 36.94 45.92
CA GLY A 757 42.51 37.10 46.25
C GLY A 757 42.17 38.33 47.09
N ASN A 758 43.12 39.25 47.29
CA ASN A 758 42.89 40.50 48.04
C ASN A 758 43.16 41.73 47.19
N ASN A 759 42.38 42.78 47.42
CA ASN A 759 42.53 44.04 46.70
C ASN A 759 43.61 44.89 47.37
N TYR A 760 44.46 45.48 46.55
CA TYR A 760 45.53 46.38 46.99
C TYR A 760 45.53 47.64 46.16
N ARG A 761 45.80 48.77 46.80
CA ARG A 761 45.99 50.07 46.16
C ARG A 761 47.45 50.50 46.27
N ALA A 762 48.02 51.00 45.18
CA ALA A 762 49.38 51.54 45.20
C ALA A 762 49.37 52.90 45.92
N LYS A 763 50.25 53.07 46.91
CA LYS A 763 50.42 54.34 47.65
C LYS A 763 51.25 55.36 46.85
N TRP A 764 52.15 54.88 45.99
CA TRP A 764 52.99 55.66 45.09
C TRP A 764 53.45 54.78 43.91
N TRP A 765 54.22 55.33 42.97
CA TRP A 765 54.70 54.60 41.80
C TRP A 765 55.48 53.33 42.18
N THR A 766 55.15 52.19 41.58
CA THR A 766 55.85 50.93 41.79
C THR A 766 55.82 50.04 40.55
N LYS A 767 56.87 49.24 40.36
CA LYS A 767 56.95 48.19 39.33
C LYS A 767 57.73 47.01 39.90
N GLY A 768 57.17 45.81 39.82
CA GLY A 768 57.82 44.58 40.30
C GLY A 768 57.81 44.36 41.83
N ASN A 769 57.36 45.33 42.65
CA ASN A 769 57.16 45.10 44.07
C ASN A 769 55.81 44.42 44.29
N GLN A 770 55.81 43.26 44.95
CA GLN A 770 54.61 42.46 45.21
C GLN A 770 53.74 43.06 46.35
N PRO A 771 52.40 43.05 46.25
CA PRO A 771 51.52 43.44 47.35
C PRO A 771 51.61 42.47 48.53
N GLY A 772 51.52 42.99 49.77
CA GLY A 772 51.54 42.19 51.01
C GLY A 772 52.69 42.49 51.98
N ASP A 773 53.70 43.27 51.58
CA ASP A 773 54.74 43.77 52.50
C ASP A 773 54.21 44.98 53.31
N VAL A 774 54.28 44.90 54.64
CA VAL A 774 53.85 45.96 55.58
C VAL A 774 54.56 47.29 55.35
N ASN A 775 55.80 47.27 54.86
CA ASN A 775 56.56 48.47 54.52
C ASN A 775 56.63 48.73 53.00
N GLY A 776 55.91 47.94 52.20
CA GLY A 776 55.92 48.01 50.74
C GLY A 776 55.06 49.14 50.16
N PRO A 777 55.07 49.32 48.83
CA PRO A 777 54.35 50.39 48.14
C PRO A 777 52.83 50.17 48.03
N TRP A 778 52.33 49.02 48.49
CA TRP A 778 50.93 48.64 48.42
C TRP A 778 50.24 48.76 49.78
N GLU A 779 49.02 49.25 49.80
CA GLU A 779 48.11 49.14 50.94
C GLU A 779 46.96 48.18 50.59
N ARG A 780 46.55 47.34 51.53
CA ARG A 780 45.38 46.47 51.35
C ARG A 780 44.13 47.31 51.54
N ILE A 781 43.16 47.17 50.65
CA ILE A 781 41.88 47.89 50.66
C ILE A 781 40.70 46.94 50.87
#